data_AF-G0A3A3-F1
#
_entry.id   AF-G0A3A3-F1
#
_cell.length_a   1.000
_cell.length_b   1.000
_cell.length_c   1.000
_cell.angle_alpha   90.00
_cell.angle_beta   90.00
_cell.angle_gamma   90.00
#
_symmetry.space_group_name_H-M   'P 1'
#
loop_
_entity.id
_entity.type
_entity.pdbx_description
1 polymer ?
#
loop_
_entity_poly.entity_id
_entity_poly.type
_entity_poly.pdbx_seq_one_letter_code
_entity_poly.pdbx_strand_id
1 'polypeptide(L)'
;MTGKTDAVYIVLISIHGLIRGHDLELGRDADTGGQTKYVVDLAKALGQQDSVQRVDLITRQIIDDQVSPDYAQPSEVLNDKASIIRVPAGPEGYIPKEELWDCLDIFTDNLLQWLSQQPRMPDVLHGHYADAGYVGMRLSHLTGIPLVFTGHSLGRDKRTQLLAMGLRSDLLEQRYHISRRINAEEDVLATADLVITSTHNEISEQYELYDYYHPERMVVIAPGTDLEQFHPADGTAGDIAFIQALKPFLTEPEKPVILALSRPDERKNIVSLVKAYGESAELQALANLVIIAGNRDDIREMNEGAQAVLTEILLLADCYDLYGKLALPKHHKQDEVPDIYRLAALSKGVFINPALTEPFGLTLLEAAACGAPLVATENGGPVDIIGNCKNGLLVDPLDTQAIADALLSILKDSGQWQTFSEHGLRNVRRFYSWQAHARRYLDKLQPLLKPHQPVVKSPPVRNALRYRSRAIFTDIDQSLLGNAEGLQQFVDTLRSQRKTVFLGIATGRRLDSALAILKKNGVPTPDVLITSLGTEIYYAPHIKTDTAWARHIDYHWNPKAIRRIMADIPGMSLQPASEQSRFKISYHYDTHKAPSPEEINALLRQEDQSVNANQAFGQFFDIVPARASKGLALRYFARQWNIPLERILVAGGSGADEDMMHGNTLAVVVANRHREELSQLYEAERIYFAQQPHALGIIEAIDHYDFFNDDEGAA
;
A
#
# COMPACT_ATOMS: atom_id res chain seq x y z
N MET A 1 -38.40 3.28 16.51
CA MET A 1 -37.62 4.32 15.80
C MET A 1 -36.40 3.64 15.23
N THR A 2 -36.45 3.30 13.94
CA THR A 2 -35.35 2.69 13.19
C THR A 2 -34.24 3.74 13.08
N GLY A 3 -33.17 3.59 13.86
CA GLY A 3 -32.00 4.46 13.77
C GLY A 3 -31.44 4.38 12.36
N LYS A 4 -31.46 5.50 11.63
CA LYS A 4 -30.61 5.64 10.46
C LYS A 4 -29.17 5.45 10.95
N THR A 5 -28.54 4.35 10.56
CA THR A 5 -27.08 4.27 10.56
C THR A 5 -26.60 5.45 9.72
N ASP A 6 -25.77 6.31 10.29
CA ASP A 6 -25.15 7.40 9.53
C ASP A 6 -24.41 6.79 8.31
N ALA A 7 -24.60 7.40 7.15
CA ALA A 7 -24.01 6.90 5.91
C ALA A 7 -22.47 7.01 5.95
N VAL A 8 -21.78 6.01 5.42
CA VAL A 8 -20.33 5.80 5.61
C VAL A 8 -19.51 6.76 4.77
N TYR A 9 -18.45 7.33 5.35
CA TYR A 9 -17.42 8.08 4.66
C TYR A 9 -16.14 7.25 4.59
N ILE A 10 -15.71 6.96 3.37
CA ILE A 10 -14.58 6.08 3.05
C ILE A 10 -13.46 6.94 2.45
N VAL A 11 -12.23 6.74 2.92
CA VAL A 11 -11.03 7.28 2.29
C VAL A 11 -10.21 6.13 1.73
N LEU A 12 -10.07 6.09 0.40
CA LEU A 12 -9.18 5.18 -0.31
C LEU A 12 -7.84 5.89 -0.52
N ILE A 13 -6.71 5.23 -0.28
CA ILE A 13 -5.38 5.81 -0.44
C ILE A 13 -4.63 4.98 -1.49
N SER A 14 -4.15 5.62 -2.56
CA SER A 14 -3.30 5.02 -3.60
C SER A 14 -2.35 6.10 -4.12
N ILE A 15 -1.07 6.02 -3.73
CA ILE A 15 -0.15 7.15 -3.83
C ILE A 15 0.63 7.13 -5.15
N HIS A 16 1.29 6.02 -5.48
CA HIS A 16 2.04 5.89 -6.72
C HIS A 16 1.16 5.74 -7.97
N GLY A 17 1.80 5.94 -9.13
CA GLY A 17 1.19 5.84 -10.45
C GLY A 17 0.39 7.08 -10.85
N LEU A 18 -0.07 7.10 -12.09
CA LEU A 18 -0.87 8.19 -12.65
C LEU A 18 -2.37 7.89 -12.49
N ILE A 19 -3.04 8.62 -11.59
CA ILE A 19 -4.46 8.40 -11.25
C ILE A 19 -5.32 9.60 -11.65
N ARG A 20 -6.25 9.35 -12.59
CA ARG A 20 -7.33 10.25 -13.04
C ARG A 20 -8.58 9.46 -13.39
N GLY A 21 -9.74 10.10 -13.43
CA GLY A 21 -11.05 9.45 -13.56
C GLY A 21 -11.41 9.02 -14.99
N HIS A 22 -10.72 9.55 -15.99
CA HIS A 22 -10.87 9.25 -17.42
C HIS A 22 -9.51 9.12 -18.11
N ASP A 23 -9.44 8.44 -19.25
CA ASP A 23 -8.23 8.31 -20.08
C ASP A 23 -6.97 7.88 -19.30
N LEU A 24 -7.11 6.96 -18.35
CA LEU A 24 -5.97 6.44 -17.58
C LEU A 24 -4.86 5.98 -18.52
N GLU A 25 -3.61 6.38 -18.24
CA GLU A 25 -2.42 6.04 -19.03
C GLU A 25 -1.94 4.61 -18.73
N LEU A 26 -2.86 3.64 -18.81
CA LEU A 26 -2.62 2.25 -18.47
C LEU A 26 -1.50 1.66 -19.33
N GLY A 27 -0.52 1.06 -18.67
CA GLY A 27 0.62 0.41 -19.33
C GLY A 27 1.74 1.37 -19.76
N ARG A 28 1.68 2.65 -19.37
CA ARG A 28 2.80 3.60 -19.55
C ARG A 28 4.08 3.07 -18.90
N ASP A 29 3.96 2.55 -17.69
CA ASP A 29 5.07 2.02 -16.89
C ASP A 29 4.58 0.94 -15.89
N ALA A 30 5.46 0.54 -14.96
CA ALA A 30 5.18 -0.47 -13.95
C ALA A 30 4.29 0.02 -12.78
N ASP A 31 3.95 1.31 -12.76
CA ASP A 31 3.26 1.99 -11.66
C ASP A 31 1.83 2.36 -12.06
N THR A 32 1.59 2.57 -13.36
CA THR A 32 0.29 2.93 -13.93
C THR A 32 -0.34 1.74 -14.67
N GLY A 33 -1.19 0.98 -13.98
CA GLY A 33 -1.79 -0.23 -14.55
C GLY A 33 -3.01 -0.76 -13.80
N GLY A 34 -3.03 -2.05 -13.49
CA GLY A 34 -4.19 -2.72 -12.89
C GLY A 34 -4.64 -2.09 -11.57
N GLN A 35 -3.71 -1.67 -10.72
CA GLN A 35 -4.02 -0.99 -9.45
C GLN A 35 -4.70 0.36 -9.67
N THR A 36 -4.17 1.22 -10.56
CA THR A 36 -4.74 2.57 -10.77
C THR A 36 -6.17 2.48 -11.32
N LYS A 37 -6.42 1.53 -12.24
CA LYS A 37 -7.78 1.23 -12.70
C LYS A 37 -8.66 0.70 -11.56
N TYR A 38 -8.17 -0.27 -10.79
CA TYR A 38 -8.90 -0.88 -9.67
C TYR A 38 -9.46 0.16 -8.70
N VAL A 39 -8.60 1.09 -8.24
CA VAL A 39 -9.00 2.05 -7.19
C VAL A 39 -9.99 3.08 -7.71
N VAL A 40 -9.89 3.49 -8.99
CA VAL A 40 -10.85 4.40 -9.63
C VAL A 40 -12.21 3.72 -9.79
N ASP A 41 -12.24 2.48 -10.28
CA ASP A 41 -13.49 1.74 -10.46
C ASP A 41 -14.16 1.40 -9.12
N LEU A 42 -13.36 1.04 -8.11
CA LEU A 42 -13.83 0.84 -6.73
C LEU A 42 -14.45 2.14 -6.17
N ALA A 43 -13.77 3.28 -6.31
CA ALA A 43 -14.27 4.57 -5.84
C ALA A 43 -15.62 4.92 -6.49
N LYS A 44 -15.73 4.75 -7.81
CA LYS A 44 -16.98 4.95 -8.56
C LYS A 44 -18.09 4.04 -8.03
N ALA A 45 -17.82 2.74 -7.85
CA ALA A 45 -18.82 1.76 -7.43
C ALA A 45 -19.26 1.92 -5.97
N LEU A 46 -18.37 2.34 -5.07
CA LEU A 46 -18.70 2.71 -3.69
C LEU A 46 -19.56 3.99 -3.65
N GLY A 47 -19.23 4.99 -4.48
CA GLY A 47 -20.02 6.22 -4.60
C GLY A 47 -21.46 6.00 -5.08
N GLN A 48 -21.72 4.88 -5.76
CA GLN A 48 -23.06 4.47 -6.20
C GLN A 48 -23.88 3.76 -5.11
N GLN A 49 -23.29 3.39 -3.96
CA GLN A 49 -24.01 2.70 -2.90
C GLN A 49 -24.83 3.66 -2.03
N ASP A 50 -26.06 3.28 -1.68
CA ASP A 50 -26.96 4.11 -0.88
C ASP A 50 -26.45 4.35 0.54
N SER A 51 -25.79 3.34 1.14
CA SER A 51 -25.23 3.40 2.49
C SER A 51 -23.93 4.21 2.57
N VAL A 52 -23.38 4.65 1.44
CA VAL A 52 -22.17 5.49 1.38
C VAL A 52 -22.58 6.95 1.25
N GLN A 53 -21.98 7.80 2.08
CA GLN A 53 -22.14 9.25 2.04
C GLN A 53 -21.12 9.89 1.10
N ARG A 54 -19.85 9.46 1.21
CA ARG A 54 -18.70 10.08 0.54
C ARG A 54 -17.58 9.06 0.38
N VAL A 55 -16.87 9.14 -0.74
CA VAL A 55 -15.63 8.43 -1.03
C VAL A 55 -14.60 9.44 -1.53
N ASP A 56 -13.46 9.54 -0.86
CA ASP A 56 -12.33 10.28 -1.41
C ASP A 56 -11.21 9.30 -1.78
N LEU A 57 -10.81 9.28 -3.04
CA LEU A 57 -9.64 8.56 -3.53
C LEU A 57 -8.44 9.50 -3.48
N ILE A 58 -7.58 9.30 -2.49
CA ILE A 58 -6.41 10.12 -2.23
C ILE A 58 -5.21 9.60 -3.01
N THR A 59 -4.53 10.49 -3.72
CA THR A 59 -3.28 10.23 -4.44
C THR A 59 -2.32 11.42 -4.36
N ARG A 60 -1.11 11.29 -4.91
CA ARG A 60 -0.12 12.38 -4.95
C ARG A 60 -0.44 13.39 -6.06
N GLN A 61 -0.30 14.68 -5.76
CA GLN A 61 -0.36 15.74 -6.76
C GLN A 61 0.93 15.75 -7.58
N ILE A 62 0.79 15.76 -8.91
CA ILE A 62 1.92 15.71 -9.84
C ILE A 62 1.84 16.93 -10.74
N ILE A 63 2.84 17.80 -10.63
CA ILE A 63 3.04 18.96 -11.49
C ILE A 63 4.21 18.60 -12.42
N ASP A 64 3.90 18.22 -13.66
CA ASP A 64 4.89 17.73 -14.62
C ASP A 64 4.36 17.91 -16.05
N ASP A 65 5.13 18.59 -16.90
CA ASP A 65 4.76 18.88 -18.29
C ASP A 65 4.76 17.62 -19.20
N GLN A 66 5.29 16.49 -18.73
CA GLN A 66 5.34 15.23 -19.49
C GLN A 66 4.10 14.33 -19.34
N VAL A 67 3.14 14.75 -18.51
CA VAL A 67 1.90 14.03 -18.23
C VAL A 67 0.71 14.99 -18.33
N SER A 68 -0.52 14.47 -18.24
CA SER A 68 -1.72 15.31 -18.32
C SER A 68 -1.75 16.40 -17.23
N PRO A 69 -2.17 17.64 -17.54
CA PRO A 69 -2.38 18.68 -16.52
C PRO A 69 -3.47 18.32 -15.49
N ASP A 70 -4.27 17.28 -15.73
CA ASP A 70 -5.26 16.76 -14.78
C ASP A 70 -4.60 16.33 -13.45
N TYR A 71 -3.38 15.77 -13.51
CA TYR A 71 -2.68 15.29 -12.31
C TYR A 71 -2.20 16.45 -11.40
N ALA A 72 -2.11 17.67 -11.94
CA ALA A 72 -1.82 18.86 -11.18
C ALA A 72 -3.08 19.44 -10.51
N GLN A 73 -4.28 19.05 -10.93
CA GLN A 73 -5.52 19.54 -10.32
C GLN A 73 -5.73 18.90 -8.93
N PRO A 74 -5.95 19.71 -7.88
CA PRO A 74 -6.04 19.22 -6.50
C PRO A 74 -7.24 18.30 -6.26
N SER A 75 -8.26 18.34 -7.11
CA SER A 75 -9.42 17.48 -7.03
C SER A 75 -10.05 17.20 -8.39
N GLU A 76 -10.67 16.04 -8.54
CA GLU A 76 -11.43 15.63 -9.71
C GLU A 76 -12.68 14.86 -9.28
N VAL A 77 -13.86 15.21 -9.81
CA VAL A 77 -15.12 14.54 -9.43
C VAL A 77 -15.30 13.28 -10.28
N LEU A 78 -15.55 12.13 -9.63
CA LEU A 78 -15.87 10.87 -10.32
C LEU A 78 -17.38 10.65 -10.44
N ASN A 79 -18.14 10.98 -9.38
CA ASN A 79 -19.61 11.02 -9.34
C ASN A 79 -20.10 11.82 -8.13
N ASP A 80 -21.41 11.86 -7.89
CA ASP A 80 -22.05 12.65 -6.81
C ASP A 80 -21.48 12.42 -5.40
N LYS A 81 -20.88 11.25 -5.14
CA LYS A 81 -20.34 10.89 -3.82
C LYS A 81 -18.85 10.51 -3.85
N ALA A 82 -18.20 10.49 -5.01
CA ALA A 82 -16.83 10.03 -5.16
C ALA A 82 -15.97 11.07 -5.89
N SER A 83 -14.81 11.38 -5.32
CA SER A 83 -13.83 12.30 -5.91
C SER A 83 -12.41 11.79 -5.74
N ILE A 84 -11.53 12.13 -6.67
CA ILE A 84 -10.08 12.04 -6.50
C ILE A 84 -9.61 13.31 -5.80
N ILE A 85 -8.77 13.18 -4.79
CA ILE A 85 -8.11 14.28 -4.08
C ILE A 85 -6.60 14.08 -4.20
N ARG A 86 -5.90 15.11 -4.67
CA ARG A 86 -4.45 15.05 -4.89
C ARG A 86 -3.73 15.89 -3.85
N VAL A 87 -2.88 15.23 -3.05
CA VAL A 87 -2.14 15.85 -1.96
C VAL A 87 -0.70 16.13 -2.40
N PRO A 88 -0.19 17.36 -2.27
CA PRO A 88 1.20 17.67 -2.59
C PRO A 88 2.14 16.96 -1.60
N ALA A 89 3.20 16.34 -2.11
CA ALA A 89 4.26 15.74 -1.30
C ALA A 89 5.53 15.52 -2.14
N GLY A 90 6.68 15.86 -1.58
CA GLY A 90 7.96 15.74 -2.28
C GLY A 90 8.16 16.80 -3.37
N PRO A 91 9.17 16.63 -4.23
CA PRO A 91 9.43 17.55 -5.33
C PRO A 91 8.27 17.58 -6.34
N GLU A 92 8.24 18.59 -7.22
CA GLU A 92 7.41 18.54 -8.42
C GLU A 92 7.89 17.39 -9.34
N GLY A 93 7.06 16.96 -10.30
CA GLY A 93 7.40 15.84 -11.19
C GLY A 93 6.80 14.49 -10.80
N TYR A 94 6.74 13.59 -11.77
CA TYR A 94 6.41 12.18 -11.55
C TYR A 94 7.56 11.45 -10.83
N ILE A 95 7.24 10.70 -9.76
CA ILE A 95 8.21 9.93 -8.97
C ILE A 95 7.85 8.45 -9.03
N PRO A 96 8.77 7.56 -9.44
CA PRO A 96 8.55 6.12 -9.42
C PRO A 96 8.28 5.60 -7.99
N LYS A 97 7.47 4.56 -7.86
CA LYS A 97 7.07 4.02 -6.55
C LYS A 97 8.22 3.60 -5.65
N GLU A 98 9.33 3.14 -6.24
CA GLU A 98 10.54 2.76 -5.50
C GLU A 98 11.22 3.96 -4.82
N GLU A 99 11.00 5.19 -5.29
CA GLU A 99 11.63 6.42 -4.78
C GLU A 99 10.68 7.26 -3.90
N LEU A 100 9.40 6.88 -3.81
CA LEU A 100 8.38 7.65 -3.07
C LEU A 100 8.53 7.62 -1.55
N TRP A 101 9.24 6.64 -1.00
CA TRP A 101 9.26 6.35 0.43
C TRP A 101 9.60 7.55 1.31
N ASP A 102 10.50 8.38 0.79
CA ASP A 102 11.04 9.57 1.41
C ASP A 102 10.05 10.74 1.47
N CYS A 103 8.99 10.67 0.69
CA CYS A 103 7.92 11.66 0.65
C CYS A 103 6.67 11.23 1.45
N LEU A 104 6.62 10.00 1.97
CA LEU A 104 5.39 9.44 2.54
C LEU A 104 5.00 10.07 3.89
N ASP A 105 5.95 10.47 4.73
CA ASP A 105 5.63 11.19 5.97
C ASP A 105 5.14 12.61 5.69
N ILE A 106 5.70 13.31 4.70
CA ILE A 106 5.19 14.62 4.21
C ILE A 106 3.76 14.44 3.70
N PHE A 107 3.53 13.41 2.87
CA PHE A 107 2.20 13.08 2.38
C PHE A 107 1.21 12.79 3.51
N THR A 108 1.64 12.04 4.54
CA THR A 108 0.84 11.72 5.72
C THR A 108 0.45 12.98 6.49
N ASP A 109 1.41 13.89 6.72
CA ASP A 109 1.20 15.14 7.42
C ASP A 109 0.22 16.05 6.67
N ASN A 110 0.41 16.22 5.36
CA ASN A 110 -0.45 17.02 4.49
C ASN A 110 -1.86 16.42 4.37
N LEU A 111 -1.97 15.10 4.26
CA LEU A 111 -3.26 14.41 4.22
C LEU A 111 -3.99 14.54 5.56
N LEU A 112 -3.31 14.39 6.70
CA LEU A 112 -3.91 14.59 8.01
C LEU A 112 -4.40 16.03 8.20
N GLN A 113 -3.63 17.02 7.74
CA GLN A 113 -4.03 18.41 7.74
C GLN A 113 -5.30 18.62 6.90
N TRP A 114 -5.33 18.10 5.67
CA TRP A 114 -6.49 18.19 4.79
C TRP A 114 -7.73 17.52 5.39
N LEU A 115 -7.58 16.31 5.97
CA LEU A 115 -8.65 15.59 6.66
C LEU A 115 -9.21 16.39 7.84
N SER A 116 -8.35 17.07 8.59
CA SER A 116 -8.76 17.89 9.74
C SER A 116 -9.57 19.14 9.36
N GLN A 117 -9.48 19.58 8.10
CA GLN A 117 -10.25 20.69 7.55
C GLN A 117 -11.60 20.23 6.98
N GLN A 118 -11.83 18.93 6.83
CA GLN A 118 -13.11 18.40 6.36
C GLN A 118 -14.19 18.52 7.45
N PRO A 119 -15.49 18.56 7.08
CA PRO A 119 -16.59 18.65 8.04
C PRO A 119 -16.62 17.53 9.10
N ARG A 120 -16.08 16.36 8.76
CA ARG A 120 -15.89 15.21 9.65
C ARG A 120 -14.73 14.35 9.19
N MET A 121 -14.17 13.55 10.11
CA MET A 121 -13.20 12.51 9.78
C MET A 121 -13.88 11.31 9.07
N PRO A 122 -13.13 10.52 8.28
CA PRO A 122 -13.64 9.30 7.67
C PRO A 122 -13.89 8.22 8.71
N ASP A 123 -14.80 7.31 8.37
CA ASP A 123 -15.14 6.16 9.19
C ASP A 123 -14.14 5.00 8.98
N VAL A 124 -13.45 4.99 7.83
CA VAL A 124 -12.43 3.99 7.47
C VAL A 124 -11.38 4.57 6.54
N LEU A 125 -10.14 4.09 6.69
CA LEU A 125 -9.04 4.27 5.75
C LEU A 125 -8.81 2.97 5.00
N HIS A 126 -8.58 3.03 3.68
CA HIS A 126 -8.24 1.85 2.87
C HIS A 126 -6.95 2.11 2.08
N GLY A 127 -5.84 1.51 2.52
CA GLY A 127 -4.56 1.59 1.83
C GLY A 127 -4.43 0.55 0.71
N HIS A 128 -4.03 0.99 -0.49
CA HIS A 128 -3.77 0.14 -1.65
C HIS A 128 -2.27 0.16 -2.00
N TYR A 129 -1.62 -1.00 -1.89
CA TYR A 129 -0.15 -1.19 -1.99
C TYR A 129 0.64 -0.68 -0.77
N ALA A 130 1.92 -1.05 -0.70
CA ALA A 130 2.77 -0.85 0.47
C ALA A 130 2.94 0.63 0.89
N ASP A 131 3.05 1.54 -0.08
CA ASP A 131 3.18 2.98 0.15
C ASP A 131 1.92 3.58 0.82
N ALA A 132 0.75 3.28 0.29
CA ALA A 132 -0.52 3.72 0.84
C ALA A 132 -0.88 2.98 2.13
N GLY A 133 -0.45 1.71 2.25
CA GLY A 133 -0.53 0.95 3.50
C GLY A 133 0.22 1.68 4.61
N TYR A 134 1.49 2.04 4.36
CA TYR A 134 2.32 2.78 5.31
C TYR A 134 1.64 4.09 5.77
N VAL A 135 1.16 4.90 4.82
CA VAL A 135 0.44 6.14 5.15
C VAL A 135 -0.86 5.86 5.92
N GLY A 136 -1.64 4.86 5.50
CA GLY A 136 -2.87 4.45 6.16
C GLY A 136 -2.65 3.99 7.61
N MET A 137 -1.56 3.25 7.86
CA MET A 137 -1.12 2.84 9.18
C MET A 137 -0.79 4.06 10.06
N ARG A 138 0.04 4.99 9.56
CA ARG A 138 0.44 6.20 10.30
C ARG A 138 -0.77 7.06 10.65
N LEU A 139 -1.70 7.25 9.72
CA LEU A 139 -2.97 7.93 9.97
C LEU A 139 -3.84 7.19 10.98
N SER A 140 -3.95 5.86 10.89
CA SER A 140 -4.67 5.05 11.88
C SER A 140 -4.06 5.20 13.28
N HIS A 141 -2.73 5.21 13.39
CA HIS A 141 -2.05 5.46 14.66
C HIS A 141 -2.29 6.86 15.21
N LEU A 142 -2.44 7.90 14.37
CA LEU A 142 -2.69 9.29 14.82
C LEU A 142 -4.17 9.61 15.10
N THR A 143 -5.08 8.87 14.49
CA THR A 143 -6.53 9.19 14.48
C THR A 143 -7.38 8.12 15.17
N GLY A 144 -6.89 6.89 15.24
CA GLY A 144 -7.63 5.72 15.71
C GLY A 144 -8.66 5.19 14.71
N ILE A 145 -8.68 5.70 13.47
CA ILE A 145 -9.62 5.26 12.42
C ILE A 145 -9.20 3.85 11.96
N PRO A 146 -10.14 2.92 11.76
CA PRO A 146 -9.82 1.56 11.33
C PRO A 146 -9.18 1.55 9.94
N LEU A 147 -8.25 0.61 9.74
CA LEU A 147 -7.48 0.46 8.51
C LEU A 147 -7.88 -0.83 7.78
N VAL A 148 -8.30 -0.68 6.53
CA VAL A 148 -8.41 -1.75 5.54
C VAL A 148 -7.16 -1.73 4.66
N PHE A 149 -6.64 -2.90 4.31
CA PHE A 149 -5.45 -3.00 3.46
C PHE A 149 -5.67 -3.93 2.26
N THR A 150 -5.18 -3.53 1.09
CA THR A 150 -5.08 -4.39 -0.09
C THR A 150 -3.67 -4.27 -0.67
N GLY A 151 -2.90 -5.35 -0.62
CA GLY A 151 -1.51 -5.34 -1.06
C GLY A 151 -1.32 -5.13 -2.57
N HIS A 152 -2.19 -5.69 -3.42
CA HIS A 152 -2.05 -5.78 -4.91
C HIS A 152 -0.82 -6.55 -5.42
N SER A 153 0.32 -6.38 -4.76
CA SER A 153 1.58 -7.10 -4.92
C SER A 153 2.30 -7.07 -3.58
N LEU A 154 2.99 -8.16 -3.22
CA LEU A 154 3.66 -8.30 -1.93
C LEU A 154 5.18 -8.35 -2.10
N GLY A 155 5.91 -7.67 -1.20
CA GLY A 155 7.37 -7.56 -1.23
C GLY A 155 8.08 -8.90 -1.02
N ARG A 156 7.64 -9.75 -0.08
CA ARG A 156 8.24 -11.08 0.16
C ARG A 156 8.12 -12.00 -1.05
N ASP A 157 6.93 -12.09 -1.65
CA ASP A 157 6.70 -12.87 -2.88
C ASP A 157 7.54 -12.33 -4.05
N LYS A 158 7.52 -11.01 -4.27
CA LYS A 158 8.37 -10.36 -5.30
C LYS A 158 9.86 -10.66 -5.09
N ARG A 159 10.35 -10.62 -3.84
CA ARG A 159 11.74 -10.95 -3.50
C ARG A 159 12.05 -12.40 -3.85
N THR A 160 11.21 -13.34 -3.44
CA THR A 160 11.37 -14.77 -3.76
C THR A 160 11.45 -15.02 -5.26
N GLN A 161 10.53 -14.41 -6.04
CA GLN A 161 10.53 -14.53 -7.49
C GLN A 161 11.78 -13.94 -8.15
N LEU A 162 12.23 -12.76 -7.73
CA LEU A 162 13.42 -12.13 -8.31
C LEU A 162 14.71 -12.88 -7.97
N LEU A 163 14.82 -13.43 -6.74
CA LEU A 163 15.94 -14.29 -6.37
C LEU A 163 15.94 -15.58 -7.20
N ALA A 164 14.78 -16.19 -7.44
CA ALA A 164 14.64 -17.37 -8.29
C ALA A 164 15.03 -17.09 -9.76
N MET A 165 14.85 -15.85 -10.24
CA MET A 165 15.33 -15.37 -11.55
C MET A 165 16.83 -15.06 -11.57
N GLY A 166 17.55 -15.30 -10.47
CA GLY A 166 19.00 -15.12 -10.38
C GLY A 166 19.46 -13.69 -10.04
N LEU A 167 18.55 -12.78 -9.65
CA LEU A 167 18.98 -11.47 -9.15
C LEU A 167 19.63 -11.61 -7.78
N ARG A 168 20.70 -10.83 -7.55
CA ARG A 168 21.39 -10.79 -6.26
C ARG A 168 20.65 -9.90 -5.26
N SER A 169 20.74 -10.25 -3.98
CA SER A 169 20.07 -9.52 -2.89
C SER A 169 20.48 -8.05 -2.78
N ASP A 170 21.74 -7.71 -3.04
CA ASP A 170 22.23 -6.33 -2.96
C ASP A 170 21.61 -5.43 -4.03
N LEU A 171 21.42 -5.96 -5.24
CA LEU A 171 20.72 -5.26 -6.31
C LEU A 171 19.23 -5.09 -6.02
N LEU A 172 18.61 -6.02 -5.28
CA LEU A 172 17.22 -5.88 -4.86
C LEU A 172 17.04 -4.71 -3.89
N GLU A 173 17.94 -4.55 -2.93
CA GLU A 173 17.92 -3.40 -2.03
C GLU A 173 18.17 -2.09 -2.77
N GLN A 174 19.20 -2.03 -3.61
CA GLN A 174 19.55 -0.80 -4.34
C GLN A 174 18.46 -0.34 -5.31
N ARG A 175 17.75 -1.28 -5.97
CA ARG A 175 16.77 -0.94 -7.01
C ARG A 175 15.34 -0.83 -6.49
N TYR A 176 14.96 -1.65 -5.52
CA TYR A 176 13.56 -1.77 -5.11
C TYR A 176 13.33 -1.38 -3.65
N HIS A 177 14.38 -1.06 -2.89
CA HIS A 177 14.31 -0.82 -1.45
C HIS A 177 13.49 -1.92 -0.74
N ILE A 178 13.74 -3.18 -1.14
CA ILE A 178 12.81 -4.28 -0.89
C ILE A 178 12.66 -4.56 0.62
N SER A 179 13.69 -4.36 1.43
CA SER A 179 13.58 -4.48 2.89
C SER A 179 12.69 -3.40 3.49
N ARG A 180 12.82 -2.14 3.04
CA ARG A 180 11.94 -1.03 3.49
C ARG A 180 10.48 -1.32 3.16
N ARG A 181 10.22 -1.82 1.95
CA ARG A 181 8.88 -2.25 1.52
C ARG A 181 8.32 -3.37 2.40
N ILE A 182 9.07 -4.45 2.59
CA ILE A 182 8.62 -5.61 3.37
C ILE A 182 8.33 -5.18 4.82
N ASN A 183 9.19 -4.36 5.42
CA ASN A 183 8.96 -3.85 6.77
C ASN A 183 7.69 -3.01 6.88
N ALA A 184 7.43 -2.13 5.89
CA ALA A 184 6.18 -1.38 5.85
C ALA A 184 4.96 -2.31 5.70
N GLU A 185 5.03 -3.33 4.85
CA GLU A 185 3.94 -4.31 4.69
C GLU A 185 3.69 -5.09 6.00
N GLU A 186 4.73 -5.49 6.73
CA GLU A 186 4.61 -6.12 8.06
C GLU A 186 3.94 -5.21 9.09
N ASP A 187 4.35 -3.94 9.17
CA ASP A 187 3.77 -2.99 10.12
C ASP A 187 2.30 -2.68 9.80
N VAL A 188 1.97 -2.66 8.51
CA VAL A 188 0.59 -2.53 8.02
C VAL A 188 -0.24 -3.75 8.40
N LEU A 189 0.27 -4.97 8.22
CA LEU A 189 -0.42 -6.19 8.64
C LEU A 189 -0.66 -6.21 10.16
N ALA A 190 0.32 -5.74 10.94
CA ALA A 190 0.22 -5.58 12.39
C ALA A 190 -0.81 -4.53 12.84
N THR A 191 -1.27 -3.67 11.93
CA THR A 191 -2.20 -2.57 12.22
C THR A 191 -3.58 -2.77 11.58
N ALA A 192 -3.65 -3.42 10.42
CA ALA A 192 -4.88 -3.55 9.64
C ALA A 192 -5.97 -4.33 10.40
N ASP A 193 -7.17 -3.77 10.40
CA ASP A 193 -8.37 -4.38 10.97
C ASP A 193 -9.02 -5.38 9.99
N LEU A 194 -8.76 -5.21 8.69
CA LEU A 194 -9.21 -6.07 7.61
C LEU A 194 -8.22 -6.03 6.44
N VAL A 195 -7.87 -7.19 5.91
CA VAL A 195 -7.08 -7.31 4.68
C VAL A 195 -7.96 -7.88 3.58
N ILE A 196 -8.02 -7.19 2.45
CA ILE A 196 -8.76 -7.64 1.27
C ILE A 196 -7.78 -8.15 0.23
N THR A 197 -8.01 -9.38 -0.22
CA THR A 197 -7.25 -10.04 -1.29
C THR A 197 -8.14 -10.27 -2.51
N SER A 198 -7.54 -10.44 -3.68
CA SER A 198 -8.28 -10.76 -4.90
C SER A 198 -8.56 -12.26 -5.02
N THR A 199 -7.71 -13.09 -4.42
CA THR A 199 -7.78 -14.56 -4.45
C THR A 199 -7.48 -15.21 -3.10
N HIS A 200 -7.86 -16.48 -2.95
CA HIS A 200 -7.42 -17.30 -1.80
C HIS A 200 -5.93 -17.62 -1.86
N ASN A 201 -5.36 -17.74 -3.07
CA ASN A 201 -3.93 -18.00 -3.26
C ASN A 201 -3.05 -16.90 -2.63
N GLU A 202 -3.46 -15.63 -2.73
CA GLU A 202 -2.76 -14.55 -2.03
C GLU A 202 -2.69 -14.80 -0.52
N ILE A 203 -3.79 -15.25 0.08
CA ILE A 203 -3.86 -15.54 1.53
C ILE A 203 -2.93 -16.69 1.88
N SER A 204 -3.08 -17.83 1.20
CA SER A 204 -2.41 -19.08 1.58
C SER A 204 -0.96 -19.17 1.15
N GLU A 205 -0.53 -18.51 0.08
CA GLU A 205 0.82 -18.69 -0.49
C GLU A 205 1.69 -17.43 -0.38
N GLN A 206 1.09 -16.24 -0.37
CA GLN A 206 1.86 -14.98 -0.40
C GLN A 206 1.87 -14.28 0.96
N TYR A 207 0.70 -14.12 1.59
CA TYR A 207 0.61 -13.53 2.93
C TYR A 207 1.12 -14.48 4.02
N GLU A 208 1.04 -15.81 3.82
CA GLU A 208 1.66 -16.79 4.73
C GLU A 208 3.17 -16.58 4.89
N LEU A 209 3.83 -15.94 3.90
CA LEU A 209 5.24 -15.62 3.99
C LEU A 209 5.56 -14.55 5.04
N TYR A 210 4.61 -13.79 5.56
CA TYR A 210 4.82 -12.68 6.50
C TYR A 210 4.79 -13.14 7.95
N ASP A 211 5.51 -12.42 8.82
CA ASP A 211 5.63 -12.76 10.23
C ASP A 211 4.32 -12.50 11.00
N TYR A 212 3.58 -11.44 10.62
CA TYR A 212 2.25 -11.13 11.18
C TYR A 212 1.11 -11.71 10.31
N TYR A 213 1.08 -13.03 10.13
CA TYR A 213 0.07 -13.71 9.29
C TYR A 213 -1.20 -14.08 10.07
N HIS A 214 -2.28 -13.33 9.83
CA HIS A 214 -3.61 -13.53 10.43
C HIS A 214 -4.70 -13.79 9.37
N PRO A 215 -4.84 -15.01 8.84
CA PRO A 215 -5.80 -15.33 7.79
C PRO A 215 -7.26 -15.06 8.19
N GLU A 216 -7.59 -15.08 9.48
CA GLU A 216 -8.94 -14.75 9.99
C GLU A 216 -9.33 -13.28 9.81
N ARG A 217 -8.34 -12.38 9.59
CA ARG A 217 -8.56 -10.97 9.23
C ARG A 217 -8.51 -10.74 7.72
N MET A 218 -8.25 -11.78 6.93
CA MET A 218 -8.15 -11.71 5.48
C MET A 218 -9.44 -12.18 4.83
N VAL A 219 -9.89 -11.46 3.80
CA VAL A 219 -11.08 -11.84 3.04
C VAL A 219 -10.86 -11.66 1.55
N VAL A 220 -11.29 -12.66 0.79
CA VAL A 220 -11.34 -12.55 -0.67
C VAL A 220 -12.53 -11.68 -1.08
N ILE A 221 -12.23 -10.55 -1.72
CA ILE A 221 -13.19 -9.71 -2.43
C ILE A 221 -12.57 -9.41 -3.80
N ALA A 222 -12.90 -10.26 -4.75
CA ALA A 222 -12.36 -10.19 -6.10
C ALA A 222 -12.70 -8.84 -6.78
N PRO A 223 -11.80 -8.29 -7.62
CA PRO A 223 -12.08 -7.11 -8.43
C PRO A 223 -13.28 -7.32 -9.38
N GLY A 224 -13.88 -6.21 -9.78
CA GLY A 224 -14.95 -6.21 -10.76
C GLY A 224 -14.45 -6.22 -12.21
N THR A 225 -15.27 -6.76 -13.10
CA THR A 225 -15.18 -6.62 -14.55
C THR A 225 -16.16 -5.54 -15.03
N ASP A 226 -15.76 -4.80 -16.06
CA ASP A 226 -16.61 -3.79 -16.71
C ASP A 226 -17.70 -4.48 -17.55
N LEU A 227 -18.91 -4.57 -17.00
CA LEU A 227 -20.04 -5.21 -17.67
C LEU A 227 -20.75 -4.32 -18.70
N GLU A 228 -20.37 -3.04 -18.80
CA GLU A 228 -20.82 -2.15 -19.88
C GLU A 228 -19.96 -2.36 -21.13
N GLN A 229 -18.67 -2.64 -20.94
CA GLN A 229 -17.77 -2.99 -22.03
C GLN A 229 -17.89 -4.47 -22.44
N PHE A 230 -17.89 -5.38 -21.46
CA PHE A 230 -17.91 -6.82 -21.69
C PHE A 230 -19.31 -7.39 -21.42
N HIS A 231 -20.04 -7.61 -22.50
CA HIS A 231 -21.38 -8.19 -22.50
C HIS A 231 -21.62 -8.96 -23.81
N PRO A 232 -22.62 -9.87 -23.86
CA PRO A 232 -23.00 -10.54 -25.10
C PRO A 232 -23.35 -9.55 -26.22
N ALA A 233 -23.00 -9.88 -27.46
CA ALA A 233 -23.43 -9.12 -28.62
C ALA A 233 -24.87 -9.47 -29.03
N ASP A 234 -25.58 -8.48 -29.57
CA ASP A 234 -26.82 -8.70 -30.30
C ASP A 234 -26.48 -9.05 -31.76
N GLY A 235 -26.57 -10.33 -32.16
CA GLY A 235 -26.32 -10.74 -33.54
C GLY A 235 -25.58 -12.07 -33.71
N THR A 236 -24.89 -12.22 -34.84
CA THR A 236 -24.14 -13.43 -35.22
C THR A 236 -22.63 -13.15 -35.30
N ALA A 237 -21.82 -14.21 -35.30
CA ALA A 237 -20.36 -14.08 -35.40
C ALA A 237 -19.90 -13.33 -36.66
N GLY A 238 -20.67 -13.41 -37.75
CA GLY A 238 -20.37 -12.74 -39.02
C GLY A 238 -20.50 -11.22 -38.97
N ASP A 239 -21.20 -10.68 -37.97
CA ASP A 239 -21.38 -9.24 -37.77
C ASP A 239 -20.17 -8.59 -37.08
N ILE A 240 -19.28 -9.39 -36.50
CA ILE A 240 -18.08 -8.92 -35.81
C ILE A 240 -17.01 -8.55 -36.83
N ALA A 241 -16.64 -7.27 -36.89
CA ALA A 241 -15.65 -6.75 -37.84
C ALA A 241 -14.29 -7.46 -37.74
N PHE A 242 -13.88 -7.86 -36.53
CA PHE A 242 -12.61 -8.55 -36.30
C PHE A 242 -12.47 -9.88 -37.04
N ILE A 243 -13.57 -10.51 -37.47
CA ILE A 243 -13.52 -11.76 -38.26
C ILE A 243 -12.72 -11.60 -39.56
N GLN A 244 -12.65 -10.37 -40.12
CA GLN A 244 -11.86 -10.10 -41.33
C GLN A 244 -10.36 -10.29 -41.08
N ALA A 245 -9.87 -10.06 -39.86
CA ALA A 245 -8.49 -10.28 -39.49
C ALA A 245 -8.13 -11.78 -39.42
N LEU A 246 -9.12 -12.67 -39.29
CA LEU A 246 -8.92 -14.12 -39.23
C LEU A 246 -8.92 -14.79 -40.61
N LYS A 247 -9.65 -14.22 -41.58
CA LYS A 247 -9.79 -14.78 -42.93
C LYS A 247 -8.47 -15.11 -43.65
N PRO A 248 -7.38 -14.33 -43.52
CA PRO A 248 -6.10 -14.69 -44.16
C PRO A 248 -5.46 -15.97 -43.61
N PHE A 249 -5.88 -16.42 -42.42
CA PHE A 249 -5.28 -17.56 -41.73
C PHE A 249 -6.10 -18.84 -41.84
N LEU A 250 -7.43 -18.72 -41.95
CA LEU A 250 -8.36 -19.83 -41.76
C LEU A 250 -9.05 -20.24 -43.06
N THR A 251 -9.10 -21.54 -43.33
CA THR A 251 -9.81 -22.12 -44.48
C THR A 251 -11.32 -22.19 -44.23
N GLU A 252 -11.72 -22.52 -43.00
CA GLU A 252 -13.11 -22.67 -42.55
C GLU A 252 -13.39 -21.73 -41.36
N PRO A 253 -13.44 -20.40 -41.55
CA PRO A 253 -13.53 -19.41 -40.47
C PRO A 253 -14.82 -19.49 -39.63
N GLU A 254 -15.83 -20.22 -40.09
CA GLU A 254 -17.11 -20.46 -39.40
C GLU A 254 -17.05 -21.53 -38.30
N LYS A 255 -15.98 -22.34 -38.24
CA LYS A 255 -15.81 -23.31 -37.16
C LYS A 255 -15.74 -22.62 -35.79
N PRO A 256 -16.17 -23.29 -34.71
CA PRO A 256 -15.95 -22.85 -33.34
C PRO A 256 -14.52 -22.39 -33.09
N VAL A 257 -14.36 -21.32 -32.31
CA VAL A 257 -13.05 -20.74 -32.01
C VAL A 257 -12.55 -21.19 -30.63
N ILE A 258 -11.38 -21.81 -30.59
CA ILE A 258 -10.59 -21.93 -29.35
C ILE A 258 -9.74 -20.66 -29.26
N LEU A 259 -10.11 -19.76 -28.35
CA LEU A 259 -9.49 -18.44 -28.21
C LEU A 259 -8.50 -18.42 -27.05
N ALA A 260 -7.27 -17.99 -27.33
CA ALA A 260 -6.32 -17.54 -26.31
C ALA A 260 -5.97 -16.07 -26.56
N LEU A 261 -6.03 -15.24 -25.51
CA LEU A 261 -5.68 -13.82 -25.56
C LEU A 261 -4.76 -13.47 -24.39
N SER A 262 -3.52 -13.12 -24.70
CA SER A 262 -2.54 -12.69 -23.70
C SER A 262 -1.34 -12.00 -24.35
N ARG A 263 -0.39 -11.53 -23.52
CA ARG A 263 0.95 -11.17 -24.02
C ARG A 263 1.70 -12.46 -24.44
N PRO A 264 2.62 -12.37 -25.42
CA PRO A 264 3.54 -13.47 -25.76
C PRO A 264 4.63 -13.57 -24.68
N ASP A 265 4.27 -14.12 -23.53
CA ASP A 265 5.17 -14.31 -22.38
C ASP A 265 5.21 -15.80 -22.05
N GLU A 266 6.38 -16.32 -21.69
CA GLU A 266 6.60 -17.75 -21.41
C GLU A 266 5.66 -18.27 -20.31
N ARG A 267 5.34 -17.44 -19.31
CA ARG A 267 4.43 -17.81 -18.21
C ARG A 267 2.99 -18.01 -18.68
N LYS A 268 2.60 -17.39 -19.81
CA LYS A 268 1.28 -17.59 -20.42
C LYS A 268 1.17 -18.92 -21.16
N ASN A 269 2.29 -19.61 -21.39
CA ASN A 269 2.33 -21.01 -21.81
C ASN A 269 1.49 -21.33 -23.06
N ILE A 270 1.40 -20.36 -23.98
CA ILE A 270 0.66 -20.49 -25.23
C ILE A 270 1.22 -21.63 -26.08
N VAL A 271 2.53 -21.87 -25.98
CA VAL A 271 3.24 -22.97 -26.67
C VAL A 271 2.60 -24.33 -26.36
N SER A 272 2.26 -24.60 -25.09
CA SER A 272 1.65 -25.88 -24.69
C SER A 272 0.24 -26.05 -25.24
N LEU A 273 -0.52 -24.95 -25.38
CA LEU A 273 -1.82 -24.96 -26.07
C LEU A 273 -1.67 -25.31 -27.56
N VAL A 274 -0.66 -24.75 -28.25
CA VAL A 274 -0.40 -25.08 -29.66
C VAL A 274 -0.02 -26.56 -29.81
N LYS A 275 0.77 -27.12 -28.88
CA LYS A 275 1.09 -28.56 -28.85
C LYS A 275 -0.16 -29.42 -28.64
N ALA A 276 -0.98 -29.11 -27.63
CA ALA A 276 -2.22 -29.82 -27.35
C ALA A 276 -3.18 -29.86 -28.57
N TYR A 277 -3.31 -28.73 -29.27
CA TYR A 277 -4.10 -28.64 -30.49
C TYR A 277 -3.45 -29.38 -31.68
N GLY A 278 -2.13 -29.28 -31.82
CA GLY A 278 -1.35 -29.97 -32.86
C GLY A 278 -1.38 -31.49 -32.75
N GLU A 279 -1.40 -32.02 -31.52
CA GLU A 279 -1.44 -33.45 -31.22
C GLU A 279 -2.84 -34.05 -31.38
N SER A 280 -3.90 -33.23 -31.39
CA SER A 280 -5.29 -33.66 -31.49
C SER A 280 -5.91 -33.36 -32.86
N ALA A 281 -5.89 -34.36 -33.75
CA ALA A 281 -6.58 -34.29 -35.05
C ALA A 281 -8.09 -34.03 -34.91
N GLU A 282 -8.68 -34.47 -33.79
CA GLU A 282 -10.10 -34.27 -33.51
C GLU A 282 -10.42 -32.81 -33.17
N LEU A 283 -9.57 -32.13 -32.38
CA LEU A 283 -9.73 -30.69 -32.13
C LEU A 283 -9.63 -29.88 -33.43
N GLN A 284 -8.64 -30.21 -34.26
CA GLN A 284 -8.43 -29.57 -35.56
C GLN A 284 -9.62 -29.76 -36.53
N ALA A 285 -10.34 -30.87 -36.43
CA ALA A 285 -11.53 -31.11 -37.23
C ALA A 285 -12.72 -30.28 -36.73
N LEU A 286 -12.85 -30.10 -35.42
CA LEU A 286 -14.00 -29.46 -34.77
C LEU A 286 -13.92 -27.94 -34.70
N ALA A 287 -12.73 -27.37 -34.50
CA ALA A 287 -12.57 -25.97 -34.14
C ALA A 287 -11.32 -25.36 -34.80
N ASN A 288 -11.26 -24.03 -34.88
CA ASN A 288 -10.05 -23.27 -35.23
C ASN A 288 -9.36 -22.79 -33.95
N LEU A 289 -8.02 -22.75 -33.96
CA LEU A 289 -7.24 -22.13 -32.89
C LEU A 289 -6.96 -20.66 -33.25
N VAL A 290 -7.35 -19.73 -32.38
CA VAL A 290 -7.11 -18.29 -32.56
C VAL A 290 -6.31 -17.77 -31.38
N ILE A 291 -5.13 -17.23 -31.67
CA ILE A 291 -4.20 -16.70 -30.66
C ILE A 291 -4.00 -15.20 -30.90
N ILE A 292 -4.42 -14.40 -29.93
CA ILE A 292 -4.14 -12.96 -29.89
C ILE A 292 -2.97 -12.74 -28.93
N ALA A 293 -1.77 -12.56 -29.49
CA ALA A 293 -0.51 -12.53 -28.75
C ALA A 293 0.25 -11.20 -28.96
N GLY A 294 -0.31 -10.11 -28.41
CA GLY A 294 0.27 -8.76 -28.53
C GLY A 294 0.28 -8.19 -29.96
N ASN A 295 0.52 -6.88 -30.06
CA ASN A 295 0.68 -6.20 -31.35
C ASN A 295 2.13 -6.29 -31.83
N ARG A 296 2.34 -6.55 -33.12
CA ARG A 296 3.69 -6.69 -33.69
C ARG A 296 3.73 -6.38 -35.19
N ASP A 297 4.79 -5.72 -35.63
CA ASP A 297 5.13 -5.58 -37.05
C ASP A 297 6.14 -6.67 -37.47
N ASP A 298 7.25 -6.75 -36.73
CA ASP A 298 8.34 -7.71 -36.89
C ASP A 298 8.68 -8.42 -35.57
N ILE A 299 8.69 -9.76 -35.58
CA ILE A 299 9.00 -10.59 -34.41
C ILE A 299 10.46 -10.39 -33.96
N ARG A 300 11.37 -10.07 -34.90
CA ARG A 300 12.81 -9.92 -34.64
C ARG A 300 13.16 -8.66 -33.86
N GLU A 301 12.24 -7.70 -33.80
CA GLU A 301 12.40 -6.43 -33.10
C GLU A 301 11.76 -6.46 -31.70
N MET A 302 11.13 -7.58 -31.33
CA MET A 302 10.54 -7.76 -30.01
C MET A 302 11.62 -8.11 -28.97
N ASN A 303 11.26 -8.02 -27.67
CA ASN A 303 12.14 -8.50 -26.61
C ASN A 303 12.36 -10.03 -26.73
N GLU A 304 13.47 -10.52 -26.19
CA GLU A 304 13.92 -11.92 -26.34
C GLU A 304 12.84 -12.94 -25.95
N GLY A 305 12.11 -12.72 -24.85
CA GLY A 305 11.06 -13.64 -24.39
C GLY A 305 9.86 -13.70 -25.35
N ALA A 306 9.36 -12.54 -25.79
CA ALA A 306 8.27 -12.47 -26.75
C ALA A 306 8.66 -13.04 -28.12
N GLN A 307 9.89 -12.75 -28.55
CA GLN A 307 10.46 -13.29 -29.77
C GLN A 307 10.53 -14.82 -29.71
N ALA A 308 11.03 -15.39 -28.61
CA ALA A 308 11.13 -16.84 -28.42
C ALA A 308 9.77 -17.53 -28.48
N VAL A 309 8.78 -17.02 -27.73
CA VAL A 309 7.42 -17.57 -27.70
C VAL A 309 6.77 -17.58 -29.09
N LEU A 310 6.82 -16.46 -29.81
CA LEU A 310 6.21 -16.35 -31.14
C LEU A 310 6.96 -17.18 -32.19
N THR A 311 8.29 -17.27 -32.10
CA THR A 311 9.09 -18.13 -32.98
C THR A 311 8.71 -19.60 -32.79
N GLU A 312 8.58 -20.04 -31.54
CA GLU A 312 8.17 -21.42 -31.21
C GLU A 312 6.75 -21.72 -31.73
N ILE A 313 5.79 -20.79 -31.59
CA ILE A 313 4.44 -20.96 -32.15
C ILE A 313 4.50 -21.20 -33.67
N LEU A 314 5.35 -20.48 -34.40
CA LEU A 314 5.50 -20.65 -35.85
C LEU A 314 6.15 -22.00 -36.21
N LEU A 315 7.16 -22.43 -35.46
CA LEU A 315 7.80 -23.74 -35.65
C LEU A 315 6.81 -24.88 -35.39
N LEU A 316 5.99 -24.77 -34.36
CA LEU A 316 4.95 -25.76 -34.06
C LEU A 316 3.83 -25.76 -35.12
N ALA A 317 3.45 -24.58 -35.62
CA ALA A 317 2.47 -24.47 -36.69
C ALA A 317 2.90 -25.21 -37.95
N ASP A 318 4.20 -25.13 -38.29
CA ASP A 318 4.80 -25.91 -39.38
C ASP A 318 4.88 -27.40 -39.04
N CYS A 319 5.36 -27.74 -37.85
CA CYS A 319 5.55 -29.11 -37.39
C CYS A 319 4.25 -29.94 -37.41
N TYR A 320 3.13 -29.33 -37.01
CA TYR A 320 1.81 -29.98 -36.94
C TYR A 320 0.90 -29.69 -38.14
N ASP A 321 1.39 -29.02 -39.20
CA ASP A 321 0.61 -28.64 -40.39
C ASP A 321 -0.70 -27.89 -40.04
N LEU A 322 -0.57 -26.81 -39.27
CA LEU A 322 -1.69 -26.00 -38.76
C LEU A 322 -2.14 -24.90 -39.72
N TYR A 323 -1.61 -24.85 -40.94
CA TYR A 323 -2.00 -23.89 -41.97
C TYR A 323 -3.49 -24.03 -42.30
N GLY A 324 -4.23 -22.91 -42.29
CA GLY A 324 -5.69 -22.93 -42.49
C GLY A 324 -6.52 -23.22 -41.23
N LYS A 325 -5.88 -23.55 -40.10
CA LYS A 325 -6.52 -23.96 -38.83
C LYS A 325 -6.12 -23.10 -37.63
N LEU A 326 -4.94 -22.48 -37.69
CA LEU A 326 -4.41 -21.57 -36.67
C LEU A 326 -4.39 -20.13 -37.21
N ALA A 327 -5.00 -19.21 -36.47
CA ALA A 327 -4.90 -17.78 -36.71
C ALA A 327 -4.02 -17.10 -35.65
N LEU A 328 -3.06 -16.28 -36.12
CA LEU A 328 -2.18 -15.46 -35.29
C LEU A 328 -2.17 -14.00 -35.78
N PRO A 329 -3.29 -13.26 -35.65
CA PRO A 329 -3.39 -11.86 -36.09
C PRO A 329 -2.25 -11.00 -35.53
N LYS A 330 -1.78 -10.04 -36.34
CA LYS A 330 -0.67 -9.14 -35.97
C LYS A 330 -1.09 -7.95 -35.12
N HIS A 331 -2.30 -7.44 -35.37
CA HIS A 331 -2.78 -6.21 -34.75
C HIS A 331 -4.22 -6.36 -34.29
N HIS A 332 -4.51 -5.72 -33.17
CA HIS A 332 -5.85 -5.45 -32.65
C HIS A 332 -5.82 -4.10 -31.92
N LYS A 333 -6.98 -3.46 -31.84
CA LYS A 333 -7.20 -2.27 -31.02
C LYS A 333 -7.84 -2.67 -29.69
N GLN A 334 -7.73 -1.80 -28.68
CA GLN A 334 -8.28 -2.07 -27.36
C GLN A 334 -9.82 -2.15 -27.37
N ASP A 335 -10.48 -1.34 -28.20
CA ASP A 335 -11.93 -1.35 -28.40
C ASP A 335 -12.44 -2.59 -29.16
N GLU A 336 -11.56 -3.33 -29.83
CA GLU A 336 -11.89 -4.61 -30.49
C GLU A 336 -11.85 -5.81 -29.53
N VAL A 337 -11.22 -5.69 -28.35
CA VAL A 337 -11.06 -6.81 -27.40
C VAL A 337 -12.40 -7.42 -26.97
N PRO A 338 -13.46 -6.65 -26.63
CA PRO A 338 -14.76 -7.22 -26.30
C PRO A 338 -15.36 -8.03 -27.45
N ASP A 339 -15.17 -7.58 -28.70
CA ASP A 339 -15.63 -8.26 -29.91
C ASP A 339 -14.86 -9.55 -30.17
N ILE A 340 -13.57 -9.62 -29.85
CA ILE A 340 -12.79 -10.85 -29.91
C ILE A 340 -13.39 -11.91 -28.95
N TYR A 341 -13.77 -11.53 -27.74
CA TYR A 341 -14.43 -12.45 -26.80
C TYR A 341 -15.82 -12.87 -27.28
N ARG A 342 -16.61 -11.92 -27.80
CA ARG A 342 -17.93 -12.21 -28.38
C ARG A 342 -17.84 -13.17 -29.56
N LEU A 343 -16.78 -13.09 -30.37
CA LEU A 343 -16.55 -14.00 -31.48
C LEU A 343 -16.37 -15.45 -31.00
N ALA A 344 -15.62 -15.66 -29.91
CA ALA A 344 -15.49 -16.99 -29.31
C ALA A 344 -16.85 -17.52 -28.82
N ALA A 345 -17.66 -16.68 -28.17
CA ALA A 345 -19.00 -17.09 -27.71
C ALA A 345 -19.98 -17.37 -28.86
N LEU A 346 -20.06 -16.48 -29.86
CA LEU A 346 -21.01 -16.58 -30.97
C LEU A 346 -20.68 -17.73 -31.93
N SER A 347 -19.41 -18.10 -32.07
CA SER A 347 -18.98 -19.27 -32.84
C SER A 347 -19.20 -20.60 -32.10
N LYS A 348 -19.77 -20.58 -30.87
CA LYS A 348 -19.84 -21.76 -29.97
C LYS A 348 -18.46 -22.32 -29.61
N GLY A 349 -17.48 -21.43 -29.54
CA GLY A 349 -16.11 -21.71 -29.16
C GLY A 349 -15.88 -21.66 -27.64
N VAL A 350 -14.60 -21.67 -27.25
CA VAL A 350 -14.15 -21.73 -25.85
C VAL A 350 -13.00 -20.76 -25.66
N PHE A 351 -12.96 -20.04 -24.55
CA PHE A 351 -11.79 -19.26 -24.16
C PHE A 351 -10.88 -20.09 -23.26
N ILE A 352 -9.58 -20.10 -23.54
CA ILE A 352 -8.59 -20.84 -22.77
C ILE A 352 -7.47 -19.93 -22.23
N ASN A 353 -7.15 -20.10 -20.95
CA ASN A 353 -5.97 -19.55 -20.30
C ASN A 353 -5.07 -20.68 -19.80
N PRO A 354 -4.05 -21.10 -20.58
CA PRO A 354 -3.18 -22.22 -20.24
C PRO A 354 -1.96 -21.81 -19.40
N ALA A 355 -1.96 -20.63 -18.77
CA ALA A 355 -0.79 -20.08 -18.07
C ALA A 355 -0.25 -21.04 -16.99
N LEU A 356 1.07 -21.03 -16.79
CA LEU A 356 1.71 -21.82 -15.71
C LEU A 356 1.16 -21.43 -14.34
N THR A 357 0.88 -20.14 -14.17
CA THR A 357 0.18 -19.57 -13.02
C THR A 357 -0.54 -18.31 -13.48
N GLU A 358 -1.80 -18.16 -13.08
CA GLU A 358 -2.59 -16.96 -13.34
C GLU A 358 -2.98 -16.32 -11.99
N PRO A 359 -2.34 -15.20 -11.57
CA PRO A 359 -2.56 -14.62 -10.25
C PRO A 359 -4.03 -14.26 -9.96
N PHE A 360 -4.78 -13.83 -10.97
CA PHE A 360 -6.21 -13.56 -10.84
C PHE A 360 -7.01 -14.03 -12.06
N GLY A 361 -6.74 -13.46 -13.24
CA GLY A 361 -7.41 -13.83 -14.49
C GLY A 361 -8.58 -12.92 -14.89
N LEU A 362 -8.36 -11.60 -15.02
CA LEU A 362 -9.36 -10.67 -15.55
C LEU A 362 -9.88 -11.10 -16.94
N THR A 363 -9.00 -11.59 -17.81
CA THR A 363 -9.37 -12.06 -19.16
C THR A 363 -10.37 -13.22 -19.13
N LEU A 364 -10.37 -14.05 -18.09
CA LEU A 364 -11.36 -15.12 -17.89
C LEU A 364 -12.74 -14.54 -17.58
N LEU A 365 -12.79 -13.49 -16.74
CA LEU A 365 -14.04 -12.82 -16.40
C LEU A 365 -14.60 -12.02 -17.57
N GLU A 366 -13.73 -11.35 -18.34
CA GLU A 366 -14.10 -10.64 -19.58
C GLU A 366 -14.69 -11.60 -20.61
N ALA A 367 -14.02 -12.74 -20.87
CA ALA A 367 -14.52 -13.77 -21.77
C ALA A 367 -15.87 -14.35 -21.30
N ALA A 368 -15.98 -14.66 -20.00
CA ALA A 368 -17.19 -15.18 -19.39
C ALA A 368 -18.36 -14.17 -19.40
N ALA A 369 -18.07 -12.88 -19.22
CA ALA A 369 -19.06 -11.80 -19.34
C ALA A 369 -19.57 -11.62 -20.78
N CYS A 370 -18.77 -11.96 -21.78
CA CYS A 370 -19.20 -12.04 -23.18
C CYS A 370 -19.90 -13.38 -23.52
N GLY A 371 -19.94 -14.34 -22.60
CA GLY A 371 -20.67 -15.61 -22.73
C GLY A 371 -19.83 -16.79 -23.20
N ALA A 372 -18.50 -16.68 -23.25
CA ALA A 372 -17.64 -17.80 -23.61
C ALA A 372 -17.42 -18.76 -22.41
N PRO A 373 -17.62 -20.07 -22.58
CA PRO A 373 -17.14 -21.07 -21.62
C PRO A 373 -15.62 -21.03 -21.47
N LEU A 374 -15.13 -21.48 -20.31
CA LEU A 374 -13.72 -21.37 -19.95
C LEU A 374 -13.02 -22.74 -19.86
N VAL A 375 -11.75 -22.78 -20.28
CA VAL A 375 -10.75 -23.74 -19.81
C VAL A 375 -9.60 -22.93 -19.21
N ALA A 376 -9.17 -23.24 -18.00
CA ALA A 376 -8.13 -22.45 -17.34
C ALA A 376 -7.18 -23.32 -16.52
N THR A 377 -5.98 -22.80 -16.31
CA THR A 377 -5.00 -23.40 -15.39
C THR A 377 -5.56 -23.61 -14.00
N GLU A 378 -5.21 -24.73 -13.36
CA GLU A 378 -5.52 -24.99 -11.95
C GLU A 378 -4.64 -24.21 -10.96
N ASN A 379 -3.70 -23.41 -11.45
CA ASN A 379 -2.75 -22.66 -10.63
C ASN A 379 -3.15 -21.17 -10.52
N GLY A 380 -3.67 -20.78 -9.36
CA GLY A 380 -3.94 -19.38 -8.98
C GLY A 380 -5.41 -18.98 -9.01
N GLY A 381 -5.71 -17.73 -9.38
CA GLY A 381 -7.04 -17.14 -9.37
C GLY A 381 -8.13 -17.83 -10.21
N PRO A 382 -7.83 -18.56 -11.31
CA PRO A 382 -8.86 -19.28 -12.05
C PRO A 382 -9.62 -20.32 -11.21
N VAL A 383 -9.00 -20.88 -10.17
CA VAL A 383 -9.66 -21.82 -9.24
C VAL A 383 -10.86 -21.16 -8.56
N ASP A 384 -10.70 -19.92 -8.09
CA ASP A 384 -11.77 -19.14 -7.47
C ASP A 384 -12.85 -18.77 -8.49
N ILE A 385 -12.43 -18.33 -9.69
CA ILE A 385 -13.35 -17.95 -10.77
C ILE A 385 -14.23 -19.13 -11.17
N ILE A 386 -13.65 -20.29 -11.49
CA ILE A 386 -14.40 -21.46 -11.90
C ILE A 386 -15.23 -22.02 -10.74
N GLY A 387 -14.73 -21.99 -9.50
CA GLY A 387 -15.49 -22.41 -8.31
C GLY A 387 -16.77 -21.58 -8.09
N ASN A 388 -16.69 -20.26 -8.26
CA ASN A 388 -17.82 -19.34 -8.08
C ASN A 388 -18.74 -19.29 -9.31
N CYS A 389 -18.16 -19.23 -10.51
CA CYS A 389 -18.90 -19.04 -11.75
C CYS A 389 -19.44 -20.35 -12.32
N LYS A 390 -18.80 -21.50 -12.08
CA LYS A 390 -19.21 -22.82 -12.59
C LYS A 390 -19.45 -22.83 -14.11
N ASN A 391 -18.53 -22.20 -14.84
CA ASN A 391 -18.64 -21.88 -16.26
C ASN A 391 -17.48 -22.45 -17.10
N GLY A 392 -16.78 -23.46 -16.60
CA GLY A 392 -15.60 -24.00 -17.26
C GLY A 392 -14.93 -25.13 -16.50
N LEU A 393 -13.75 -25.52 -16.99
CA LEU A 393 -12.92 -26.61 -16.47
C LEU A 393 -11.52 -26.11 -16.10
N LEU A 394 -10.95 -26.68 -15.03
CA LEU A 394 -9.55 -26.47 -14.64
C LEU A 394 -8.69 -27.59 -15.23
N VAL A 395 -7.46 -27.25 -15.64
CA VAL A 395 -6.49 -28.18 -16.22
C VAL A 395 -5.08 -27.93 -15.68
N ASP A 396 -4.27 -29.00 -15.57
CA ASP A 396 -2.82 -28.87 -15.39
C ASP A 396 -2.23 -28.23 -16.66
N PRO A 397 -1.59 -27.04 -16.57
CA PRO A 397 -1.04 -26.35 -17.73
C PRO A 397 0.15 -27.10 -18.38
N LEU A 398 0.73 -28.09 -17.73
CA LEU A 398 1.84 -28.90 -18.24
C LEU A 398 1.38 -30.17 -18.97
N ASP A 399 0.11 -30.55 -18.84
CA ASP A 399 -0.48 -31.73 -19.48
C ASP A 399 -1.25 -31.35 -20.75
N THR A 400 -0.62 -31.55 -21.91
CA THR A 400 -1.22 -31.24 -23.22
C THR A 400 -2.46 -32.09 -23.52
N GLN A 401 -2.52 -33.33 -23.01
CA GLN A 401 -3.67 -34.20 -23.20
C GLN A 401 -4.85 -33.72 -22.37
N ALA A 402 -4.62 -33.31 -21.11
CA ALA A 402 -5.67 -32.75 -20.26
C ALA A 402 -6.27 -31.47 -20.86
N ILE A 403 -5.44 -30.59 -21.42
CA ILE A 403 -5.88 -29.41 -22.16
C ILE A 403 -6.80 -29.82 -23.33
N ALA A 404 -6.35 -30.79 -24.13
CA ALA A 404 -7.10 -31.23 -25.30
C ALA A 404 -8.45 -31.86 -24.94
N ASP A 405 -8.48 -32.72 -23.91
CA ASP A 405 -9.68 -33.41 -23.44
C ASP A 405 -10.72 -32.42 -22.88
N ALA A 406 -10.29 -31.42 -22.12
CA ALA A 406 -11.17 -30.38 -21.60
C ALA A 406 -11.82 -29.55 -22.71
N LEU A 407 -11.04 -29.15 -23.72
CA LEU A 407 -11.54 -28.44 -24.90
C LEU A 407 -12.54 -29.30 -25.68
N LEU A 408 -12.23 -30.58 -25.92
CA LEU A 408 -13.11 -31.52 -26.62
C LEU A 408 -14.42 -31.74 -25.87
N SER A 409 -14.39 -31.87 -24.55
CA SER A 409 -15.59 -32.05 -23.72
C SER A 409 -16.60 -30.92 -23.98
N ILE A 410 -16.13 -29.67 -23.91
CA ILE A 410 -16.99 -28.49 -24.05
C ILE A 410 -17.48 -28.33 -25.50
N LEU A 411 -16.61 -28.54 -26.50
CA LEU A 411 -16.93 -28.34 -27.91
C LEU A 411 -17.91 -29.41 -28.46
N LYS A 412 -17.87 -30.64 -27.92
CA LYS A 412 -18.76 -31.73 -28.36
C LYS A 412 -20.15 -31.70 -27.71
N ASP A 413 -20.24 -31.22 -26.48
CA ASP A 413 -21.50 -31.19 -25.73
C ASP A 413 -22.13 -29.79 -25.75
N SER A 414 -23.02 -29.56 -26.71
CA SER A 414 -23.78 -28.31 -26.82
C SER A 414 -24.59 -27.93 -25.56
N GLY A 415 -25.04 -28.93 -24.79
CA GLY A 415 -25.79 -28.71 -23.54
C GLY A 415 -24.87 -28.24 -22.41
N GLN A 416 -23.69 -28.86 -22.29
CA GLN A 416 -22.64 -28.40 -21.38
C GLN A 416 -22.16 -26.99 -21.74
N TRP A 417 -21.92 -26.73 -23.04
CA TRP A 417 -21.53 -25.42 -23.54
C TRP A 417 -22.54 -24.33 -23.13
N GLN A 418 -23.83 -24.58 -23.38
CA GLN A 418 -24.88 -23.63 -23.04
C GLN A 418 -24.97 -23.39 -21.53
N THR A 419 -24.86 -24.45 -20.74
CA THR A 419 -24.85 -24.36 -19.27
C THR A 419 -23.70 -23.48 -18.78
N PHE A 420 -22.49 -23.70 -19.30
CA PHE A 420 -21.32 -22.90 -18.94
C PHE A 420 -21.45 -21.44 -19.38
N SER A 421 -21.95 -21.19 -20.58
CA SER A 421 -22.21 -19.82 -21.07
C SER A 421 -23.20 -19.07 -20.16
N GLU A 422 -24.36 -19.66 -19.86
CA GLU A 422 -25.39 -19.07 -19.00
C GLU A 422 -24.89 -18.84 -17.57
N HIS A 423 -24.12 -19.79 -17.04
CA HIS A 423 -23.47 -19.68 -15.75
C HIS A 423 -22.46 -18.54 -15.70
N GLY A 424 -21.61 -18.40 -16.73
CA GLY A 424 -20.64 -17.30 -16.85
C GLY A 424 -21.33 -15.94 -16.78
N LEU A 425 -22.32 -15.72 -17.66
CA LEU A 425 -23.06 -14.45 -17.72
C LEU A 425 -23.72 -14.08 -16.39
N ARG A 426 -24.39 -15.05 -15.75
CA ARG A 426 -25.11 -14.81 -14.50
C ARG A 426 -24.16 -14.60 -13.32
N ASN A 427 -23.15 -15.46 -13.19
CA ASN A 427 -22.32 -15.52 -11.99
C ASN A 427 -21.18 -14.49 -12.00
N VAL A 428 -20.64 -14.12 -13.17
CA VAL A 428 -19.73 -12.97 -13.27
C VAL A 428 -20.42 -11.70 -12.78
N ARG A 429 -21.65 -11.43 -13.26
CA ARG A 429 -22.44 -10.29 -12.76
C ARG A 429 -22.69 -10.34 -11.25
N ARG A 430 -22.95 -11.53 -10.72
CA ARG A 430 -23.26 -11.75 -9.30
C ARG A 430 -22.05 -11.58 -8.38
N PHE A 431 -20.87 -12.04 -8.78
CA PHE A 431 -19.70 -12.16 -7.90
C PHE A 431 -18.54 -11.24 -8.27
N TYR A 432 -18.41 -10.88 -9.55
CA TYR A 432 -17.25 -10.19 -10.13
C TYR A 432 -17.66 -8.93 -10.91
N SER A 433 -18.71 -8.24 -10.45
CA SER A 433 -18.99 -6.86 -10.86
C SER A 433 -18.49 -5.89 -9.79
N TRP A 434 -18.16 -4.66 -10.18
CA TRP A 434 -17.75 -3.63 -9.21
C TRP A 434 -18.84 -3.34 -8.16
N GLN A 435 -20.11 -3.51 -8.53
CA GLN A 435 -21.26 -3.36 -7.64
C GLN A 435 -21.41 -4.57 -6.70
N ALA A 436 -21.04 -5.78 -7.14
CA ALA A 436 -20.91 -6.92 -6.23
C ALA A 436 -19.74 -6.73 -5.26
N HIS A 437 -18.59 -6.24 -5.76
CA HIS A 437 -17.43 -5.90 -4.96
C HIS A 437 -17.79 -4.89 -3.87
N ALA A 438 -18.36 -3.73 -4.24
CA ALA A 438 -18.73 -2.66 -3.31
C ALA A 438 -19.71 -3.13 -2.23
N ARG A 439 -20.70 -3.96 -2.57
CA ARG A 439 -21.63 -4.53 -1.57
C ARG A 439 -20.92 -5.44 -0.59
N ARG A 440 -20.11 -6.39 -1.08
CA ARG A 440 -19.35 -7.31 -0.22
C ARG A 440 -18.32 -6.58 0.63
N TYR A 441 -17.70 -5.53 0.09
CA TYR A 441 -16.82 -4.62 0.82
C TYR A 441 -17.55 -4.00 2.00
N LEU A 442 -18.71 -3.38 1.78
CA LEU A 442 -19.51 -2.74 2.83
C LEU A 442 -20.01 -3.74 3.89
N ASP A 443 -20.41 -4.95 3.47
CA ASP A 443 -20.82 -6.03 4.39
C ASP A 443 -19.67 -6.41 5.32
N LYS A 444 -18.44 -6.50 4.80
CA LYS A 444 -17.23 -6.82 5.58
C LYS A 444 -16.71 -5.64 6.40
N LEU A 445 -17.03 -4.42 5.99
CA LEU A 445 -16.69 -3.21 6.72
C LEU A 445 -17.59 -3.00 7.95
N GLN A 446 -18.86 -3.43 7.90
CA GLN A 446 -19.85 -3.19 8.95
C GLN A 446 -19.36 -3.48 10.40
N PRO A 447 -18.64 -4.59 10.70
CA PRO A 447 -18.14 -4.87 12.05
C PRO A 447 -17.12 -3.85 12.56
N LEU A 448 -16.43 -3.15 11.66
CA LEU A 448 -15.40 -2.15 11.96
C LEU A 448 -16.00 -0.77 12.26
N LEU A 449 -17.18 -0.47 11.72
CA LEU A 449 -17.88 0.84 11.83
C LEU A 449 -18.52 1.10 13.21
N LYS A 450 -18.00 0.49 14.28
CA LYS A 450 -18.42 0.84 15.65
C LYS A 450 -18.14 2.34 15.87
N PRO A 451 -18.94 3.04 16.71
CA PRO A 451 -18.76 4.47 16.93
C PRO A 451 -17.34 4.74 17.40
N HIS A 452 -16.53 5.26 16.47
CA HIS A 452 -15.19 5.76 16.73
C HIS A 452 -15.29 6.75 17.88
N GLN A 453 -14.52 6.54 18.95
CA GLN A 453 -14.35 7.58 19.95
C GLN A 453 -13.24 8.48 19.44
N PRO A 454 -13.55 9.68 18.89
CA PRO A 454 -12.53 10.58 18.42
C PRO A 454 -11.55 10.86 19.54
N VAL A 455 -10.26 10.96 19.21
CA VAL A 455 -9.25 11.30 20.20
C VAL A 455 -9.65 12.64 20.82
N VAL A 456 -10.10 12.56 22.07
CA VAL A 456 -10.74 13.69 22.76
C VAL A 456 -9.75 14.84 22.75
N LYS A 457 -10.20 16.02 22.32
CA LYS A 457 -9.37 17.22 22.46
C LYS A 457 -9.05 17.41 23.94
N SER A 458 -7.77 17.35 24.28
CA SER A 458 -7.33 17.66 25.63
C SER A 458 -7.78 19.08 25.95
N PRO A 459 -8.39 19.33 27.13
CA PRO A 459 -9.00 20.61 27.41
C PRO A 459 -7.95 21.70 27.24
N PRO A 460 -8.24 22.80 26.51
CA PRO A 460 -7.27 23.84 26.26
C PRO A 460 -6.78 24.38 27.60
N VAL A 461 -5.46 24.49 27.76
CA VAL A 461 -4.90 25.37 28.78
C VAL A 461 -5.41 26.78 28.42
N ARG A 462 -6.39 27.28 29.18
CA ARG A 462 -7.15 28.50 28.88
C ARG A 462 -6.23 29.70 28.57
N ASN A 463 -6.57 30.41 27.48
CA ASN A 463 -6.39 31.84 27.20
C ASN A 463 -5.00 32.50 27.28
N ALA A 464 -3.95 31.86 27.79
CA ALA A 464 -2.61 32.47 27.93
C ALA A 464 -1.70 32.32 26.69
N LEU A 465 -2.13 31.55 25.68
CA LEU A 465 -1.27 31.03 24.60
C LEU A 465 -1.56 31.62 23.20
N ARG A 466 -2.37 32.68 23.13
CA ARG A 466 -2.88 33.29 21.86
C ARG A 466 -1.81 33.82 20.90
N TYR A 467 -0.55 33.89 21.29
CA TYR A 467 0.53 34.52 20.51
C TYR A 467 1.68 33.57 20.15
N ARG A 468 1.67 32.32 20.64
CA ARG A 468 2.73 31.36 20.30
C ARG A 468 2.33 30.57 19.07
N SER A 469 3.06 30.76 17.99
CA SER A 469 2.80 30.15 16.68
C SER A 469 3.89 29.14 16.27
N ARG A 470 4.92 28.97 17.10
CA ARG A 470 6.10 28.13 16.85
C ARG A 470 6.42 27.25 18.06
N ALA A 471 7.10 26.13 17.84
CA ALA A 471 7.59 25.26 18.92
C ALA A 471 8.99 24.74 18.65
N ILE A 472 9.79 24.56 19.71
CA ILE A 472 11.07 23.87 19.66
C ILE A 472 10.95 22.62 20.53
N PHE A 473 11.19 21.44 19.97
CA PHE A 473 11.27 20.18 20.69
C PHE A 473 12.70 19.66 20.69
N THR A 474 13.21 19.24 21.84
CA THR A 474 14.55 18.66 21.94
C THR A 474 14.59 17.51 22.92
N ASP A 475 15.38 16.48 22.62
CA ASP A 475 15.76 15.51 23.65
C ASP A 475 16.76 16.14 24.64
N ILE A 476 16.70 15.67 25.88
CA ILE A 476 17.64 16.03 26.93
C ILE A 476 19.01 15.43 26.61
N ASP A 477 19.04 14.13 26.33
CA ASP A 477 20.27 13.37 26.16
C ASP A 477 20.82 13.55 24.75
N GLN A 478 22.15 13.74 24.64
CA GLN A 478 22.88 14.05 23.41
C GLN A 478 22.46 15.34 22.69
N SER A 479 21.22 15.83 22.79
CA SER A 479 20.76 17.00 22.03
C SER A 479 20.85 18.29 22.84
N LEU A 480 20.25 18.37 24.02
CA LEU A 480 20.26 19.60 24.82
C LEU A 480 21.50 19.74 25.71
N LEU A 481 21.86 18.66 26.43
CA LEU A 481 22.89 18.70 27.47
C LEU A 481 24.25 18.17 26.99
N GLY A 482 25.33 18.76 27.50
CA GLY A 482 26.72 18.35 27.26
C GLY A 482 27.69 19.53 27.14
N ASN A 483 27.18 20.72 26.83
CA ASN A 483 27.93 21.97 26.83
C ASN A 483 27.20 23.02 27.68
N ALA A 484 27.77 23.39 28.84
CA ALA A 484 27.12 24.31 29.78
C ALA A 484 26.99 25.74 29.26
N GLU A 485 27.97 26.22 28.49
CA GLU A 485 27.95 27.55 27.89
C GLU A 485 26.88 27.63 26.80
N GLY A 486 26.87 26.65 25.88
CA GLY A 486 25.86 26.54 24.84
C GLY A 486 24.44 26.37 25.38
N LEU A 487 24.27 25.61 26.46
CA LEU A 487 22.99 25.49 27.15
C LEU A 487 22.52 26.84 27.70
N GLN A 488 23.41 27.61 28.32
CA GLN A 488 23.06 28.93 28.85
C GLN A 488 22.65 29.89 27.74
N GLN A 489 23.39 29.90 26.61
CA GLN A 489 23.04 30.69 25.43
C GLN A 489 21.66 30.30 24.90
N PHE A 490 21.38 29.01 24.74
CA PHE A 490 20.09 28.52 24.27
C PHE A 490 18.95 28.94 25.22
N VAL A 491 19.15 28.81 26.53
CA VAL A 491 18.18 29.24 27.54
C VAL A 491 17.90 30.75 27.45
N ASP A 492 18.93 31.57 27.24
CA ASP A 492 18.77 33.02 27.11
C ASP A 492 18.04 33.41 25.81
N THR A 493 18.30 32.70 24.71
CA THR A 493 17.53 32.80 23.45
C THR A 493 16.06 32.45 23.67
N LEU A 494 15.74 31.35 24.36
CA LEU A 494 14.36 30.99 24.66
C LEU A 494 13.66 31.99 25.59
N ARG A 495 14.39 32.57 26.55
CA ARG A 495 13.83 33.59 27.46
C ARG A 495 13.41 34.85 26.70
N SER A 496 14.17 35.27 25.69
CA SER A 496 13.83 36.42 24.86
C SER A 496 12.61 36.14 23.97
N GLN A 497 12.45 34.90 23.50
CA GLN A 497 11.35 34.46 22.61
C GLN A 497 10.18 33.76 23.32
N ARG A 498 10.13 33.77 24.66
CA ARG A 498 9.11 33.03 25.45
C ARG A 498 7.65 33.36 25.14
N LYS A 499 7.37 34.48 24.46
CA LYS A 499 6.02 34.93 24.07
C LYS A 499 5.56 34.36 22.74
N THR A 500 6.49 33.95 21.87
CA THR A 500 6.25 33.52 20.48
C THR A 500 6.48 32.03 20.28
N VAL A 501 7.29 31.40 21.14
CA VAL A 501 7.73 30.00 20.98
C VAL A 501 7.35 29.15 22.20
N PHE A 502 6.90 27.92 21.93
CA PHE A 502 6.78 26.86 22.93
C PHE A 502 8.10 26.10 23.08
N LEU A 503 8.50 25.85 24.33
CA LEU A 503 9.57 24.88 24.62
C LEU A 503 8.94 23.52 24.93
N GLY A 504 9.24 22.53 24.09
CA GLY A 504 8.94 21.12 24.30
C GLY A 504 10.19 20.31 24.62
N ILE A 505 10.05 19.34 25.51
CA ILE A 505 11.07 18.31 25.75
C ILE A 505 10.50 16.97 25.29
N ALA A 506 11.24 16.24 24.44
CA ALA A 506 10.86 14.91 23.97
C ALA A 506 11.96 13.89 24.28
N THR A 507 11.78 13.07 25.31
CA THR A 507 12.85 12.26 25.89
C THR A 507 12.45 10.82 26.19
N GLY A 508 13.45 9.91 26.15
CA GLY A 508 13.29 8.53 26.60
C GLY A 508 13.18 8.38 28.12
N ARG A 509 13.60 9.41 28.87
CA ARG A 509 13.55 9.46 30.34
C ARG A 509 12.11 9.53 30.85
N ARG A 510 11.90 9.03 32.07
CA ARG A 510 10.66 9.29 32.83
C ARG A 510 10.58 10.73 33.32
N LEU A 511 9.37 11.17 33.63
CA LEU A 511 9.08 12.54 34.06
C LEU A 511 9.92 13.02 35.25
N ASP A 512 10.03 12.20 36.30
CA ASP A 512 10.78 12.54 37.52
C ASP A 512 12.27 12.75 37.24
N SER A 513 12.87 11.85 36.47
CA SER A 513 14.26 11.92 36.01
C SER A 513 14.49 13.15 35.11
N ALA A 514 13.60 13.37 34.14
CA ALA A 514 13.67 14.52 33.24
C ALA A 514 13.60 15.86 34.01
N LEU A 515 12.63 16.02 34.91
CA LEU A 515 12.48 17.25 35.71
C LEU A 515 13.68 17.49 36.64
N ALA A 516 14.22 16.43 37.26
CA ALA A 516 15.40 16.53 38.11
C ALA A 516 16.63 17.02 37.32
N ILE A 517 16.83 16.48 36.12
CA ILE A 517 17.94 16.86 35.23
C ILE A 517 17.78 18.29 34.70
N LEU A 518 16.59 18.67 34.24
CA LEU A 518 16.32 20.03 33.76
C LEU A 518 16.56 21.05 34.88
N LYS A 519 16.06 20.77 36.08
CA LYS A 519 16.27 21.62 37.27
C LYS A 519 17.75 21.72 37.65
N LYS A 520 18.48 20.60 37.64
CA LYS A 520 19.92 20.56 37.97
C LYS A 520 20.74 21.44 37.03
N ASN A 521 20.36 21.52 35.75
CA ASN A 521 21.08 22.26 34.72
C ASN A 521 20.49 23.66 34.44
N GLY A 522 19.56 24.15 35.28
CA GLY A 522 19.00 25.50 35.15
C GLY A 522 18.10 25.73 33.93
N VAL A 523 17.63 24.66 33.28
CA VAL A 523 16.71 24.75 32.14
C VAL A 523 15.34 25.17 32.65
N PRO A 524 14.69 26.20 32.05
CA PRO A 524 13.35 26.61 32.45
C PRO A 524 12.36 25.45 32.29
N THR A 525 11.30 25.46 33.11
CA THR A 525 10.24 24.44 32.98
C THR A 525 9.64 24.52 31.57
N PRO A 526 9.72 23.44 30.78
CA PRO A 526 9.17 23.42 29.43
C PRO A 526 7.64 23.50 29.47
N ASP A 527 7.06 24.01 28.38
CA ASP A 527 5.60 24.13 28.24
C ASP A 527 4.93 22.77 28.07
N VAL A 528 5.62 21.85 27.40
CA VAL A 528 5.20 20.47 27.17
C VAL A 528 6.36 19.50 27.40
N LEU A 529 6.07 18.38 28.05
CA LEU A 529 6.99 17.27 28.25
C LEU A 529 6.39 16.01 27.62
N ILE A 530 7.08 15.48 26.63
CA ILE A 530 6.87 14.17 26.02
C ILE A 530 7.93 13.25 26.60
N THR A 531 7.54 12.34 27.49
CA THR A 531 8.49 11.50 28.25
C THR A 531 8.26 10.03 27.98
N SER A 532 9.18 9.17 28.45
CA SER A 532 9.08 7.72 28.30
C SER A 532 8.89 7.31 26.83
N LEU A 533 9.70 7.90 25.93
CA LEU A 533 9.64 7.67 24.47
C LEU A 533 8.30 8.01 23.82
N GLY A 534 7.64 9.07 24.29
CA GLY A 534 6.38 9.51 23.70
C GLY A 534 5.14 8.84 24.25
N THR A 535 5.27 7.97 25.25
CA THR A 535 4.13 7.30 25.86
C THR A 535 3.38 8.16 26.87
N GLU A 536 3.98 9.26 27.32
CA GLU A 536 3.37 10.16 28.30
C GLU A 536 3.56 11.62 27.87
N ILE A 537 2.50 12.41 27.94
CA ILE A 537 2.53 13.85 27.63
C ILE A 537 2.06 14.63 28.86
N TYR A 538 2.78 15.69 29.22
CA TYR A 538 2.47 16.56 30.34
C TYR A 538 2.52 18.03 29.95
N TYR A 539 1.61 18.83 30.48
CA TYR A 539 1.51 20.26 30.20
C TYR A 539 1.76 21.13 31.42
N ALA A 540 2.62 22.13 31.27
CA ALA A 540 2.83 23.20 32.25
C ALA A 540 1.57 24.09 32.40
N PRO A 541 1.43 24.85 33.51
CA PRO A 541 2.36 24.99 34.64
C PRO A 541 2.22 23.90 35.71
N HIS A 542 1.16 23.10 35.68
CA HIS A 542 0.87 22.11 36.72
C HIS A 542 1.39 20.70 36.40
N ILE A 543 2.09 20.52 35.28
CA ILE A 543 2.56 19.22 34.77
C ILE A 543 1.38 18.24 34.71
N LYS A 544 0.28 18.70 34.09
CA LYS A 544 -0.95 17.92 33.97
C LYS A 544 -0.77 16.86 32.89
N THR A 545 -0.99 15.59 33.24
CA THR A 545 -0.94 14.47 32.31
C THR A 545 -2.07 14.52 31.28
N ASP A 546 -1.73 14.20 30.03
CA ASP A 546 -2.69 13.96 28.96
C ASP A 546 -3.28 12.54 29.05
N THR A 547 -4.46 12.45 29.65
CA THR A 547 -5.19 11.17 29.77
C THR A 547 -5.92 10.75 28.48
N ALA A 548 -6.07 11.66 27.51
CA ALA A 548 -6.64 11.31 26.21
C ALA A 548 -5.58 10.57 25.38
N TRP A 549 -4.35 11.07 25.36
CA TRP A 549 -3.20 10.39 24.77
C TRP A 549 -2.98 9.01 25.38
N ALA A 550 -2.94 8.91 26.72
CA ALA A 550 -2.73 7.64 27.41
C ALA A 550 -3.82 6.58 27.10
N ARG A 551 -5.05 6.99 26.82
CA ARG A 551 -6.13 6.07 26.38
C ARG A 551 -6.00 5.70 24.91
N HIS A 552 -5.54 6.64 24.07
CA HIS A 552 -5.37 6.44 22.64
C HIS A 552 -4.27 5.43 22.31
N ILE A 553 -3.15 5.49 23.03
CA ILE A 553 -2.02 4.58 22.83
C ILE A 553 -2.20 3.22 23.51
N ASP A 554 -3.16 3.09 24.44
CA ASP A 554 -3.51 1.83 25.10
C ASP A 554 -4.35 0.94 24.17
N TYR A 555 -3.76 0.63 23.01
CA TYR A 555 -4.34 -0.15 21.94
C TYR A 555 -3.46 -1.37 21.69
N HIS A 556 -4.01 -2.57 21.90
CA HIS A 556 -3.32 -3.85 21.76
C HIS A 556 -2.02 -4.00 22.58
N TRP A 557 -1.84 -3.17 23.61
CA TRP A 557 -0.65 -3.21 24.46
C TRP A 557 -0.71 -4.35 25.48
N ASN A 558 0.17 -5.35 25.34
CA ASN A 558 0.27 -6.48 26.26
C ASN A 558 1.69 -6.63 26.87
N PRO A 559 2.01 -5.86 27.91
CA PRO A 559 3.35 -5.85 28.49
C PRO A 559 3.74 -7.19 29.14
N LYS A 560 2.78 -8.04 29.51
CA LYS A 560 3.07 -9.36 30.09
C LYS A 560 3.53 -10.35 29.01
N ALA A 561 2.88 -10.36 27.86
CA ALA A 561 3.28 -11.18 26.73
C ALA A 561 4.67 -10.78 26.22
N ILE A 562 4.89 -9.46 26.04
CA ILE A 562 6.20 -8.92 25.64
C ILE A 562 7.29 -9.37 26.61
N ARG A 563 7.10 -9.22 27.93
CA ARG A 563 8.10 -9.65 28.92
C ARG A 563 8.40 -11.14 28.87
N ARG A 564 7.41 -11.98 28.54
CA ARG A 564 7.59 -13.43 28.37
C ARG A 564 8.46 -13.72 27.16
N ILE A 565 8.13 -13.15 26.00
CA ILE A 565 8.87 -13.33 24.74
C ILE A 565 10.33 -12.88 24.92
N MET A 566 10.52 -11.67 25.44
CA MET A 566 11.84 -11.08 25.62
C MET A 566 12.72 -11.79 26.66
N ALA A 567 12.14 -12.59 27.57
CA ALA A 567 12.90 -13.32 28.59
C ALA A 567 13.77 -14.44 27.99
N ASP A 568 13.34 -14.99 26.86
CA ASP A 568 14.02 -16.10 26.19
C ASP A 568 15.06 -15.63 25.15
N ILE A 569 15.14 -14.33 24.89
CA ILE A 569 16.06 -13.75 23.92
C ILE A 569 17.47 -13.59 24.55
N PRO A 570 18.52 -14.20 23.99
CA PRO A 570 19.88 -14.07 24.51
C PRO A 570 20.36 -12.61 24.42
N GLY A 571 21.22 -12.19 25.35
CA GLY A 571 21.77 -10.83 25.33
C GLY A 571 20.81 -9.71 25.77
N MET A 572 19.56 -10.04 26.09
CA MET A 572 18.56 -9.10 26.59
C MET A 572 18.45 -9.18 28.12
N SER A 573 18.56 -8.05 28.81
CA SER A 573 18.33 -8.01 30.27
C SER A 573 17.50 -6.79 30.67
N LEU A 574 16.55 -6.99 31.58
CA LEU A 574 15.60 -5.93 31.94
C LEU A 574 16.31 -4.79 32.70
N GLN A 575 16.06 -3.54 32.30
CA GLN A 575 16.56 -2.38 33.04
C GLN A 575 15.84 -2.22 34.39
N PRO A 576 16.44 -1.51 35.38
CA PRO A 576 15.84 -1.31 36.70
C PRO A 576 14.44 -0.70 36.64
N ALA A 577 13.66 -0.88 37.70
CA ALA A 577 12.30 -0.33 37.80
C ALA A 577 12.24 1.20 37.63
N SER A 578 13.34 1.90 37.87
CA SER A 578 13.45 3.34 37.61
C SER A 578 13.34 3.71 36.14
N GLU A 579 13.60 2.80 35.20
CA GLU A 579 13.54 3.04 33.76
C GLU A 579 12.25 2.51 33.10
N GLN A 580 11.43 1.76 33.84
CA GLN A 580 10.18 1.17 33.35
C GLN A 580 9.01 2.14 33.54
N SER A 581 8.02 2.12 32.64
CA SER A 581 6.74 2.81 32.82
C SER A 581 5.56 1.90 32.46
N ARG A 582 4.32 2.41 32.56
CA ARG A 582 3.11 1.65 32.17
C ARG A 582 3.17 1.18 30.72
N PHE A 583 3.72 2.02 29.84
CA PHE A 583 3.73 1.84 28.40
C PHE A 583 5.14 1.73 27.81
N LYS A 584 6.18 1.63 28.65
CA LYS A 584 7.56 1.45 28.20
C LYS A 584 8.21 0.28 28.94
N ILE A 585 8.74 -0.67 28.16
CA ILE A 585 9.58 -1.75 28.67
C ILE A 585 10.99 -1.57 28.11
N SER A 586 11.95 -1.38 29.01
CA SER A 586 13.34 -1.08 28.66
C SER A 586 14.27 -2.23 28.99
N TYR A 587 15.13 -2.61 28.05
CA TYR A 587 16.16 -3.64 28.19
C TYR A 587 17.56 -3.04 27.96
N HIS A 588 18.56 -3.63 28.60
CA HIS A 588 19.94 -3.57 28.12
C HIS A 588 20.09 -4.58 26.98
N TYR A 589 20.76 -4.15 25.92
CA TYR A 589 20.97 -4.87 24.67
C TYR A 589 22.46 -5.13 24.47
N ASP A 590 22.87 -6.40 24.51
CA ASP A 590 24.25 -6.84 24.26
C ASP A 590 24.44 -7.13 22.76
N THR A 591 25.02 -6.20 22.01
CA THR A 591 25.24 -6.30 20.54
C THR A 591 26.04 -7.54 20.10
N HIS A 592 26.77 -8.18 21.02
CA HIS A 592 27.56 -9.37 20.71
C HIS A 592 26.79 -10.69 20.93
N LYS A 593 25.63 -10.64 21.59
CA LYS A 593 24.83 -11.84 21.94
C LYS A 593 23.39 -11.77 21.49
N ALA A 594 22.80 -10.58 21.48
CA ALA A 594 21.42 -10.40 21.09
C ALA A 594 21.26 -10.56 19.57
N PRO A 595 20.12 -11.13 19.12
CA PRO A 595 19.71 -11.06 17.72
C PRO A 595 19.57 -9.61 17.27
N SER A 596 19.56 -9.38 15.95
CA SER A 596 19.38 -8.02 15.43
C SER A 596 18.02 -7.44 15.81
N PRO A 597 17.85 -6.10 15.84
CA PRO A 597 16.55 -5.46 16.08
C PRO A 597 15.44 -5.98 15.14
N GLU A 598 15.78 -6.27 13.88
CA GLU A 598 14.86 -6.83 12.89
C GLU A 598 14.43 -8.25 13.27
N GLU A 599 15.35 -9.11 13.73
CA GLU A 599 15.04 -10.45 14.20
C GLU A 599 14.16 -10.42 15.46
N ILE A 600 14.43 -9.50 16.40
CA ILE A 600 13.59 -9.32 17.59
C ILE A 600 12.19 -8.85 17.19
N ASN A 601 12.06 -7.92 16.25
CA ASN A 601 10.77 -7.46 15.74
C ASN A 601 10.00 -8.57 15.03
N ALA A 602 10.66 -9.41 14.23
CA ALA A 602 10.05 -10.59 13.61
C ALA A 602 9.48 -11.55 14.67
N LEU A 603 10.24 -11.84 15.73
CA LEU A 603 9.76 -12.67 16.85
C LEU A 603 8.54 -12.06 17.56
N LEU A 604 8.56 -10.74 17.79
CA LEU A 604 7.42 -10.05 18.39
C LEU A 604 6.18 -10.14 17.50
N ARG A 605 6.32 -9.99 16.18
CA ARG A 605 5.21 -10.13 15.22
C ARG A 605 4.65 -11.55 15.16
N GLN A 606 5.52 -12.57 15.15
CA GLN A 606 5.13 -14.00 15.17
C GLN A 606 4.36 -14.39 16.44
N GLU A 607 4.53 -13.64 17.52
CA GLU A 607 3.80 -13.79 18.79
C GLU A 607 2.66 -12.76 18.93
N ASP A 608 2.13 -12.25 17.82
CA ASP A 608 1.00 -11.33 17.71
C ASP A 608 1.20 -9.97 18.42
N GLN A 609 2.43 -9.53 18.64
CA GLN A 609 2.72 -8.26 19.32
C GLN A 609 2.93 -7.11 18.32
N SER A 610 1.91 -6.25 18.21
CA SER A 610 1.98 -4.98 17.48
C SER A 610 2.55 -3.89 18.40
N VAL A 611 3.85 -3.61 18.24
CA VAL A 611 4.61 -2.70 19.10
C VAL A 611 5.56 -1.84 18.28
N ASN A 612 5.99 -0.73 18.87
CA ASN A 612 7.10 0.06 18.36
C ASN A 612 8.34 -0.22 19.21
N ALA A 613 9.37 -0.78 18.59
CA ALA A 613 10.62 -1.15 19.26
C ALA A 613 11.76 -0.29 18.71
N ASN A 614 12.55 0.29 19.63
CA ASN A 614 13.61 1.23 19.29
C ASN A 614 14.91 0.81 19.97
N GLN A 615 15.99 0.77 19.20
CA GLN A 615 17.33 0.68 19.74
C GLN A 615 17.86 2.09 20.00
N ALA A 616 18.52 2.28 21.15
CA ALA A 616 19.13 3.55 21.50
C ALA A 616 20.54 3.36 22.07
N PHE A 617 21.45 4.23 21.60
CA PHE A 617 22.85 4.26 21.97
C PHE A 617 23.58 2.92 21.83
N GLY A 618 23.14 2.07 20.90
CA GLY A 618 23.68 0.71 20.66
C GLY A 618 23.63 -0.25 21.86
N GLN A 619 22.98 0.10 22.97
CA GLN A 619 23.05 -0.65 24.24
C GLN A 619 21.71 -0.75 24.97
N PHE A 620 20.68 -0.04 24.49
CA PHE A 620 19.34 -0.09 25.04
C PHE A 620 18.35 -0.47 23.96
N PHE A 621 17.33 -1.21 24.37
CA PHE A 621 16.23 -1.62 23.51
C PHE A 621 14.93 -1.35 24.26
N ASP A 622 14.11 -0.47 23.71
CA ASP A 622 12.88 0.00 24.31
C ASP A 622 11.68 -0.44 23.48
N ILE A 623 10.66 -0.97 24.14
CA ILE A 623 9.40 -1.39 23.51
C ILE A 623 8.26 -0.56 24.07
N VAL A 624 7.47 0.04 23.18
CA VAL A 624 6.28 0.85 23.48
C VAL A 624 5.09 0.42 22.60
N PRO A 625 3.84 0.80 22.90
CA PRO A 625 2.70 0.52 22.04
C PRO A 625 2.92 1.00 20.60
N ALA A 626 2.35 0.30 19.61
CA ALA A 626 2.46 0.66 18.19
C ALA A 626 2.03 2.12 17.90
N ARG A 627 1.03 2.63 18.63
CA ARG A 627 0.53 4.02 18.50
C ARG A 627 1.37 5.06 19.26
N ALA A 628 2.52 4.69 19.81
CA ALA A 628 3.36 5.58 20.60
C ALA A 628 4.76 5.70 20.00
N SER A 629 5.23 6.94 19.93
CA SER A 629 6.61 7.33 19.64
C SER A 629 6.75 8.81 20.01
N LYS A 630 7.98 9.33 20.00
CA LYS A 630 8.21 10.77 20.17
C LYS A 630 7.55 11.59 19.04
N GLY A 631 7.65 11.13 17.78
CA GLY A 631 7.08 11.80 16.62
C GLY A 631 5.54 11.78 16.58
N LEU A 632 4.90 10.65 16.90
CA LEU A 632 3.44 10.56 17.00
C LEU A 632 2.89 11.44 18.13
N ALA A 633 3.57 11.49 19.28
CA ALA A 633 3.20 12.36 20.40
C ALA A 633 3.36 13.85 20.06
N LEU A 634 4.42 14.21 19.30
CA LEU A 634 4.63 15.56 18.81
C LEU A 634 3.54 15.98 17.83
N ARG A 635 3.20 15.13 16.85
CA ARG A 635 2.11 15.38 15.88
C ARG A 635 0.76 15.49 16.58
N TYR A 636 0.51 14.65 17.59
CA TYR A 636 -0.66 14.78 18.45
C TYR A 636 -0.70 16.15 19.13
N PHE A 637 0.39 16.58 19.75
CA PHE A 637 0.50 17.91 20.36
C PHE A 637 0.26 19.03 19.35
N ALA A 638 0.94 19.00 18.21
CA ALA A 638 0.83 20.01 17.15
C ALA A 638 -0.63 20.20 16.72
N ARG A 639 -1.38 19.10 16.54
CA ARG A 639 -2.81 19.13 16.23
C ARG A 639 -3.67 19.70 17.36
N GLN A 640 -3.39 19.33 18.61
CA GLN A 640 -4.16 19.84 19.77
C GLN A 640 -3.93 21.34 19.99
N TRP A 641 -2.73 21.85 19.68
CA TRP A 641 -2.36 23.27 19.82
C TRP A 641 -2.51 24.08 18.54
N ASN A 642 -2.87 23.45 17.42
CA ASN A 642 -3.01 24.07 16.11
C ASN A 642 -1.73 24.82 15.67
N ILE A 643 -0.58 24.17 15.85
CA ILE A 643 0.74 24.65 15.41
C ILE A 643 1.09 23.88 14.13
N PRO A 644 1.27 24.57 12.98
CA PRO A 644 1.76 23.93 11.75
C PRO A 644 3.11 23.24 11.99
N LEU A 645 3.31 22.05 11.43
CA LEU A 645 4.53 21.27 11.65
C LEU A 645 5.77 21.99 11.09
N GLU A 646 5.61 22.77 10.03
CA GLU A 646 6.63 23.62 9.41
C GLU A 646 7.14 24.71 10.36
N ARG A 647 6.40 24.98 11.44
CA ARG A 647 6.74 25.93 12.50
C ARG A 647 7.25 25.24 13.76
N ILE A 648 7.58 23.96 13.67
CA ILE A 648 8.16 23.16 14.75
C ILE A 648 9.58 22.78 14.36
N LEU A 649 10.54 23.23 15.17
CA LEU A 649 11.93 22.78 15.09
C LEU A 649 12.15 21.62 16.07
N VAL A 650 12.64 20.49 15.58
CA VAL A 650 12.98 19.32 16.40
C VAL A 650 14.49 19.12 16.41
N ALA A 651 15.03 18.72 17.57
CA ALA A 651 16.44 18.42 17.73
C ALA A 651 16.63 17.03 18.33
N GLY A 652 17.46 16.23 17.68
CA GLY A 652 17.78 14.87 18.11
C GLY A 652 19.21 14.45 17.78
N GLY A 653 19.62 13.33 18.36
CA GLY A 653 20.98 12.79 18.23
C GLY A 653 21.06 11.26 18.29
N SER A 654 19.91 10.58 18.39
CA SER A 654 19.77 9.13 18.48
C SER A 654 18.65 8.61 17.57
N GLY A 655 18.63 7.30 17.29
CA GLY A 655 17.58 6.69 16.45
C GLY A 655 16.17 6.87 17.01
N ALA A 656 16.03 6.93 18.34
CA ALA A 656 14.74 7.20 19.00
C ALA A 656 14.16 8.60 18.72
N ASP A 657 14.94 9.50 18.11
CA ASP A 657 14.51 10.84 17.71
C ASP A 657 14.06 10.92 16.25
N GLU A 658 14.38 9.91 15.43
CA GLU A 658 14.25 9.94 13.97
C GLU A 658 12.81 10.24 13.52
N ASP A 659 11.82 9.60 14.13
CA ASP A 659 10.40 9.79 13.82
C ASP A 659 9.87 11.22 14.07
N MET A 660 10.56 12.02 14.90
CA MET A 660 10.24 13.45 15.05
C MET A 660 10.73 14.28 13.87
N MET A 661 11.77 13.82 13.18
CA MET A 661 12.49 14.57 12.14
C MET A 661 11.90 14.40 10.74
N HIS A 662 11.23 13.27 10.50
CA HIS A 662 10.53 13.00 9.25
C HIS A 662 9.30 13.90 9.05
N GLY A 663 8.89 14.11 7.79
CA GLY A 663 7.68 14.86 7.44
C GLY A 663 7.90 16.38 7.36
N ASN A 664 6.93 17.16 7.84
CA ASN A 664 6.93 18.61 7.64
C ASN A 664 7.73 19.43 8.67
N THR A 665 8.19 18.80 9.76
CA THR A 665 8.99 19.47 10.80
C THR A 665 10.31 19.98 10.25
N LEU A 666 10.78 21.10 10.80
CA LEU A 666 12.19 21.48 10.66
C LEU A 666 12.99 20.63 11.64
N ALA A 667 14.11 20.05 11.22
CA ALA A 667 14.88 19.14 12.06
C ALA A 667 16.35 19.52 12.10
N VAL A 668 16.99 19.25 13.24
CA VAL A 668 18.44 19.31 13.37
C VAL A 668 19.00 18.02 13.96
N VAL A 669 20.01 17.48 13.29
CA VAL A 669 20.87 16.42 13.82
C VAL A 669 22.15 17.06 14.35
N VAL A 670 22.35 17.02 15.67
CA VAL A 670 23.52 17.65 16.32
C VAL A 670 24.83 16.89 16.04
N ALA A 671 25.97 17.57 16.08
CA ALA A 671 27.26 16.99 15.66
C ALA A 671 27.69 15.74 16.46
N ASN A 672 27.31 15.65 17.73
CA ASN A 672 27.62 14.52 18.62
C ASN A 672 26.62 13.35 18.49
N ARG A 673 25.96 13.23 17.33
CA ARG A 673 25.05 12.12 17.00
C ARG A 673 25.71 10.74 17.09
N HIS A 674 24.90 9.74 17.39
CA HIS A 674 25.32 8.35 17.25
C HIS A 674 25.32 7.95 15.77
N ARG A 675 26.50 7.74 15.18
CA ARG A 675 26.71 7.69 13.72
C ARG A 675 25.92 6.59 13.00
N GLU A 676 25.61 5.49 13.66
CA GLU A 676 24.91 4.34 13.04
C GLU A 676 23.39 4.52 13.00
N GLU A 677 22.78 5.14 14.02
CA GLU A 677 21.32 5.13 14.23
C GLU A 677 20.55 6.13 13.38
N LEU A 678 21.18 7.21 12.93
CA LEU A 678 20.58 8.23 12.06
C LEU A 678 21.21 8.21 10.66
N SER A 679 21.85 7.11 10.28
CA SER A 679 22.57 6.97 9.01
C SER A 679 21.65 6.95 7.79
N GLN A 680 20.35 6.64 8.00
CA GLN A 680 19.33 6.66 6.95
C GLN A 680 18.74 8.05 6.71
N LEU A 681 18.95 9.00 7.63
CA LEU A 681 18.63 10.40 7.37
C LEU A 681 19.69 10.97 6.43
N TYR A 682 19.26 11.36 5.24
CA TYR A 682 20.06 12.14 4.30
C TYR A 682 19.79 13.64 4.50
N GLU A 683 20.67 14.49 3.97
CA GLU A 683 20.41 15.92 3.85
C GLU A 683 19.19 16.13 2.95
N ALA A 684 18.03 16.25 3.58
CA ALA A 684 16.81 16.75 2.98
C ALA A 684 16.70 18.25 3.27
N GLU A 685 15.93 18.98 2.47
CA GLU A 685 15.74 20.44 2.63
C GLU A 685 15.34 20.85 4.06
N ARG A 686 14.65 19.97 4.79
CA ARG A 686 14.13 20.20 6.15
C ARG A 686 14.96 19.59 7.27
N ILE A 687 16.08 18.92 6.96
CA ILE A 687 16.95 18.29 7.96
C ILE A 687 18.35 18.92 7.88
N TYR A 688 18.69 19.69 8.92
CA TYR A 688 19.99 20.33 9.03
C TYR A 688 20.98 19.48 9.85
N PHE A 689 22.18 19.25 9.31
CA PHE A 689 23.26 18.57 10.02
C PHE A 689 24.22 19.62 10.61
N ALA A 690 24.05 19.89 11.90
CA ALA A 690 24.83 20.89 12.60
C ALA A 690 26.30 20.48 12.76
N GLN A 691 27.21 21.45 12.67
CA GLN A 691 28.63 21.26 12.97
C GLN A 691 28.91 21.35 14.47
N GLN A 692 28.02 21.99 15.22
CA GLN A 692 28.13 22.13 16.67
C GLN A 692 27.40 21.02 17.43
N PRO A 693 27.94 20.57 18.58
CA PRO A 693 27.30 19.57 19.41
C PRO A 693 26.28 20.20 20.37
N HIS A 694 25.36 19.36 20.85
CA HIS A 694 24.40 19.70 21.91
C HIS A 694 23.59 20.98 21.60
N ALA A 695 23.26 21.78 22.63
CA ALA A 695 22.49 23.02 22.51
C ALA A 695 23.06 24.01 21.49
N LEU A 696 24.37 24.01 21.22
CA LEU A 696 24.96 24.88 20.19
C LEU A 696 24.51 24.48 18.78
N GLY A 697 24.35 23.19 18.51
CA GLY A 697 23.79 22.72 17.23
C GLY A 697 22.33 23.12 17.05
N ILE A 698 21.57 23.20 18.14
CA ILE A 698 20.19 23.72 18.11
C ILE A 698 20.17 25.21 17.76
N ILE A 699 21.08 25.99 18.33
CA ILE A 699 21.24 27.42 18.00
C ILE A 699 21.66 27.58 16.53
N GLU A 700 22.61 26.77 16.06
CA GLU A 700 23.05 26.77 14.65
C GLU A 700 21.86 26.52 13.69
N ALA A 701 20.97 25.60 14.04
CA ALA A 701 19.75 25.35 13.26
C ALA A 701 18.72 26.48 13.34
N ILE A 702 18.57 27.11 14.52
CA ILE A 702 17.71 28.30 14.69
C ILE A 702 18.17 29.42 13.75
N ASP A 703 19.48 29.64 13.68
CA ASP A 703 20.07 30.65 12.81
C ASP A 703 19.97 30.25 11.32
N HIS A 704 20.20 28.97 11.01
CA HIS A 704 20.11 28.42 9.64
C HIS A 704 18.70 28.58 9.04
N TYR A 705 17.67 28.23 9.80
CA TYR A 705 16.28 28.32 9.37
C TYR A 705 15.65 29.70 9.57
N ASP A 706 16.41 30.66 10.10
CA ASP A 706 15.90 31.95 10.56
C ASP A 706 14.61 31.79 11.41
N PHE A 707 14.64 30.84 12.35
CA PHE A 707 13.44 30.21 12.91
C PHE A 707 12.51 31.17 13.67
N PHE A 708 12.98 32.36 14.06
CA PHE A 708 12.14 33.34 14.77
C PHE A 708 11.56 34.43 13.87
N ASN A 709 12.02 34.57 12.62
CA ASN A 709 11.51 35.58 11.71
C ASN A 709 10.32 35.04 10.90
N ASP A 710 9.30 35.87 10.74
CA ASP A 710 8.11 35.56 9.95
C ASP A 710 8.37 35.92 8.48
N ASP A 711 8.82 34.95 7.68
CA ASP A 711 8.64 35.05 6.23
C ASP A 711 7.25 34.52 5.87
N GLU A 712 6.42 35.40 5.32
CA GLU A 712 5.12 35.11 4.70
C GLU A 712 5.26 34.32 3.36
N GLY A 713 6.41 33.68 3.11
CA GLY A 713 6.88 33.31 1.77
C GLY A 713 7.09 31.84 1.46
N ALA A 714 6.55 30.90 2.24
CA ALA A 714 6.53 29.48 1.87
C ALA A 714 5.08 28.97 1.99
N ALA A 715 4.33 29.16 0.91
CA ALA A 715 2.98 28.63 0.70
C ALA A 715 3.05 27.47 -0.30
#